data_AF-A0AAV1LJ89-F1
#
_entry.id   AF-A0AAV1LJ89-F1
#
_cell.length_a   1.000
_cell.length_b   1.000
_cell.length_c   1.000
_cell.angle_alpha   90.00
_cell.angle_beta   90.00
_cell.angle_gamma   90.00
#
_symmetry.space_group_name_H-M   'P 1'
#
loop_
_entity.id
_entity.type
_entity.pdbx_description
1 polymer ?
#
loop_
_entity_poly.entity_id
_entity_poly.type
_entity_poly.pdbx_seq_one_letter_code
_entity_poly.pdbx_strand_id
1 'polypeptide(L)'
;MESVDEEDSFGPVIAVASETTEAEKEFEKVLEELREAEGLKLYADVYTKLYDSYFKLKEENDDQNEQINILKTRLGRFDDTVTDYISELSDAQKTIDRLRAEIDEAKALADAMHARELASVESLETMKKTVNRLEKELDARKRAGEDDAGATSAVKEKEKFEKEKARLQGELDSVKLRLNNALSYIEEMEQKNTAAEESIAKLEEQLEEADNNAVRQNRLVEHLKAETASLKSEIEQRGAHIGNLNDKLSKAEKSIERREKQLKDMGHKLDIAQQEQEAACARAASLKEQLDATNSQLDATKQKLQNTSKELKNMTDDGVRMRNEITKLSKQSTQQTKKYQLLEQSKASIEAERERLRQQVTVMEREIMLSNKHAEADKREIENLNREKDILNKTVQKIQNEALENLQMLALQEQRRKQLEHELQVHAAQTNKQRLTIRQLEKDKDRMLEETIALNDKIDETTEEVRLRTADILDLKKALRDEGINSRKLSVSLDATRTERNMLHKNYTEALDEIQDLKQKQKMLAYQIEQLKEDITGKETGLKTCEGMLAKCNKKNEQLRTEVQAVTAKLSEAKADITALRQEEARLNRIIQESDAGRAKLMKELEGLMNERDVIGAQLVRRNDEISLLYEKIRILEVTLHRGERQYEQRVEDIRLLRLEIIRLRKEKNLLSKGIENMTDLRLEVFNLERELGRSRLRVRALEEALETPLNVHRWRKLQGTDPETVRLTQKLTLTQKKVLAQSEMLVLKDRELKETKNLYGAVKDMLALQPSPEIQQTLVRTQRALAQRTTKMKCLVAELGMRERQVSDLRRELDRANGDLNSFKQRYYEMKRALDADEARRLRVATPLPITTSHAQETPS
;
A
#
# COMPACT_ATOMS: atom_id res chain seq x y z
N MET A 1 -34.20 14.11 -46.86
CA MET A 1 -33.22 14.93 -47.60
C MET A 1 -32.28 15.51 -46.56
N GLU A 2 -31.19 14.85 -46.23
CA GLU A 2 -30.61 13.61 -46.80
C GLU A 2 -30.40 12.56 -45.71
N SER A 3 -30.57 11.28 -46.03
CA SER A 3 -30.23 10.16 -45.15
C SER A 3 -28.92 9.54 -45.65
N VAL A 4 -28.00 9.27 -44.73
CA VAL A 4 -26.72 8.62 -45.02
C VAL A 4 -26.67 7.36 -44.17
N ASP A 5 -27.08 6.25 -44.78
CA ASP A 5 -27.05 4.93 -44.17
C ASP A 5 -25.68 4.29 -44.45
N GLU A 6 -24.82 4.16 -43.43
CA GLU A 6 -23.54 3.44 -43.51
C GLU A 6 -23.63 2.05 -42.85
N GLU A 7 -24.58 1.24 -43.29
CA GLU A 7 -24.58 -0.21 -43.02
C GLU A 7 -23.75 -0.97 -44.09
N ASP A 8 -22.41 -1.04 -43.93
CA ASP A 8 -21.64 -2.22 -44.35
C ASP A 8 -20.16 -2.20 -43.89
N SER A 9 -19.83 -2.88 -42.78
CA SER A 9 -18.42 -3.12 -42.39
C SER A 9 -18.19 -4.32 -41.44
N PHE A 10 -19.11 -5.30 -41.36
CA PHE A 10 -18.94 -6.48 -40.48
C PHE A 10 -18.27 -7.70 -41.16
N GLY A 11 -18.01 -7.63 -42.47
CA GLY A 11 -17.27 -8.67 -43.21
C GLY A 11 -15.91 -9.12 -42.62
N PRO A 12 -15.07 -8.23 -42.04
CA PRO A 12 -13.75 -8.64 -41.52
C PRO A 12 -13.80 -9.63 -40.35
N VAL A 13 -14.85 -9.58 -39.52
CA VAL A 13 -14.93 -10.37 -38.27
C VAL A 13 -14.98 -11.87 -38.57
N ILE A 14 -15.71 -12.26 -39.63
CA ILE A 14 -15.84 -13.66 -40.06
C ILE A 14 -14.53 -14.18 -40.67
N ALA A 15 -13.75 -13.33 -41.35
CA ALA A 15 -12.45 -13.71 -41.91
C ALA A 15 -11.42 -14.02 -40.81
N VAL A 16 -11.30 -13.15 -39.79
CA VAL A 16 -10.37 -13.34 -38.66
C VAL A 16 -10.73 -14.59 -37.84
N ALA A 17 -12.02 -14.89 -37.68
CA ALA A 17 -12.48 -16.13 -37.05
C ALA A 17 -12.09 -17.39 -37.85
N SER A 18 -12.00 -17.29 -39.18
CA SER A 18 -11.54 -18.40 -40.03
C SER A 18 -10.02 -18.63 -39.89
N GLU A 19 -9.23 -17.57 -40.11
CA GLU A 19 -7.76 -17.63 -40.13
C GLU A 19 -7.16 -18.15 -38.81
N THR A 20 -7.72 -17.73 -37.66
CA THR A 20 -7.28 -18.20 -36.34
C THR A 20 -7.44 -19.71 -36.17
N THR A 21 -8.52 -20.31 -36.68
CA THR A 21 -8.75 -21.77 -36.55
C THR A 21 -7.90 -22.62 -37.50
N GLU A 22 -7.22 -22.05 -38.49
CA GLU A 22 -6.21 -22.77 -39.27
C GLU A 22 -4.84 -22.70 -38.60
N ALA A 23 -4.45 -21.52 -38.10
CA ALA A 23 -3.22 -21.34 -37.32
C ALA A 23 -3.18 -22.25 -36.08
N GLU A 24 -4.31 -22.44 -35.40
CA GLU A 24 -4.44 -23.37 -34.25
C GLU A 24 -4.16 -24.83 -34.64
N LYS A 25 -4.55 -25.27 -35.84
CA LYS A 25 -4.29 -26.64 -36.36
C LYS A 25 -2.88 -26.84 -36.90
N GLU A 26 -2.20 -25.77 -37.34
CA GLU A 26 -0.78 -25.83 -37.67
C GLU A 26 0.08 -25.83 -36.40
N PHE A 27 -0.33 -25.05 -35.40
CA PHE A 27 0.33 -24.97 -34.11
C PHE A 27 0.39 -26.33 -33.39
N GLU A 28 -0.73 -27.08 -33.33
CA GLU A 28 -0.75 -28.41 -32.71
C GLU A 28 0.27 -29.38 -33.36
N LYS A 29 0.34 -29.41 -34.70
CA LYS A 29 1.29 -30.27 -35.44
C LYS A 29 2.74 -29.90 -35.15
N VAL A 30 3.08 -28.61 -35.19
CA VAL A 30 4.42 -28.12 -34.86
C VAL A 30 4.80 -28.50 -33.42
N LEU A 31 3.84 -28.52 -32.50
CA LEU A 31 4.09 -28.91 -31.12
C LEU A 31 4.25 -30.44 -30.95
N GLU A 32 3.55 -31.26 -31.73
CA GLU A 32 3.83 -32.71 -31.81
C GLU A 32 5.25 -32.97 -32.35
N GLU A 33 5.63 -32.36 -33.47
CA GLU A 33 6.99 -32.48 -34.05
C GLU A 33 8.09 -32.04 -33.06
N LEU A 34 7.87 -30.93 -32.32
CA LEU A 34 8.79 -30.45 -31.27
C LEU A 34 8.84 -31.37 -30.03
N ARG A 35 7.82 -32.20 -29.78
CA ARG A 35 7.79 -33.16 -28.66
C ARG A 35 8.46 -34.49 -29.00
N GLU A 36 8.34 -34.96 -30.25
CA GLU A 36 9.02 -36.19 -30.69
C GLU A 36 10.55 -36.04 -30.71
N ALA A 37 11.05 -34.89 -31.18
CA ALA A 37 12.48 -34.62 -31.24
C ALA A 37 13.09 -34.34 -29.85
N GLU A 38 13.92 -35.25 -29.34
CA GLU A 38 14.45 -35.20 -27.96
C GLU A 38 15.21 -33.90 -27.61
N GLY A 39 15.90 -33.29 -28.58
CA GLY A 39 16.61 -32.03 -28.39
C GLY A 39 15.72 -30.78 -28.37
N LEU A 40 14.44 -30.90 -28.72
CA LEU A 40 13.51 -29.78 -28.92
C LEU A 40 12.38 -29.71 -27.87
N LYS A 41 12.25 -30.73 -27.00
CA LYS A 41 11.26 -30.78 -25.91
C LYS A 41 11.24 -29.52 -25.03
N LEU A 42 12.40 -28.90 -24.78
CA LEU A 42 12.50 -27.66 -23.99
C LEU A 42 11.93 -26.43 -24.73
N TYR A 43 11.88 -26.45 -26.06
CA TYR A 43 11.18 -25.44 -26.87
C TYR A 43 9.67 -25.74 -26.94
N ALA A 44 9.25 -27.01 -26.96
CA ALA A 44 7.84 -27.39 -26.91
C ALA A 44 7.14 -26.84 -25.64
N ASP A 45 7.81 -26.85 -24.48
CA ASP A 45 7.31 -26.25 -23.23
C ASP A 45 7.15 -24.72 -23.32
N VAL A 46 8.04 -24.03 -24.04
CA VAL A 46 7.94 -22.58 -24.28
C VAL A 46 6.83 -22.27 -25.28
N TYR A 47 6.71 -23.08 -26.33
CA TYR A 47 5.66 -22.96 -27.35
C TYR A 47 4.27 -23.16 -26.72
N THR A 48 4.10 -24.22 -25.90
CA THR A 48 2.86 -24.49 -25.15
C THR A 48 2.43 -23.27 -24.33
N LYS A 49 3.35 -22.67 -23.54
CA LYS A 49 3.06 -21.49 -22.72
C LYS A 49 2.69 -20.25 -23.54
N LEU A 50 3.27 -20.09 -24.74
CA LEU A 50 2.94 -18.98 -25.64
C LEU A 50 1.49 -19.11 -26.14
N TYR A 51 1.05 -20.34 -26.43
CA TYR A 51 -0.32 -20.65 -26.87
C TYR A 51 -1.33 -20.60 -25.74
N ASP A 52 -0.99 -21.09 -24.54
CA ASP A 52 -1.79 -20.88 -23.32
C ASP A 52 -2.03 -19.38 -23.04
N SER A 53 -1.05 -18.53 -23.39
CA SER A 53 -1.18 -17.08 -23.28
C SER A 53 -2.00 -16.46 -24.42
N TYR A 54 -1.87 -16.97 -25.65
CA TYR A 54 -2.69 -16.54 -26.79
C TYR A 54 -4.16 -16.91 -26.59
N PHE A 55 -4.47 -18.13 -26.12
CA PHE A 55 -5.85 -18.56 -25.86
C PHE A 55 -6.53 -17.72 -24.78
N LYS A 56 -5.81 -17.35 -23.71
CA LYS A 56 -6.33 -16.41 -22.70
C LYS A 56 -6.57 -15.03 -23.27
N LEU A 57 -5.66 -14.50 -24.08
CA LEU A 57 -5.85 -13.21 -24.75
C LEU A 57 -6.98 -13.25 -25.80
N LYS A 58 -7.31 -14.42 -26.35
CA LYS A 58 -8.47 -14.64 -27.22
C LYS A 58 -9.77 -14.64 -26.39
N GLU A 59 -9.83 -15.42 -25.33
CA GLU A 59 -10.95 -15.50 -24.37
C GLU A 59 -11.24 -14.13 -23.73
N GLU A 60 -10.22 -13.41 -23.27
CA GLU A 60 -10.34 -12.04 -22.75
C GLU A 60 -10.82 -11.02 -23.80
N ASN A 61 -10.57 -11.26 -25.09
CA ASN A 61 -11.01 -10.39 -26.19
C ASN A 61 -12.46 -10.70 -26.58
N ASP A 62 -12.85 -11.97 -26.62
CA ASP A 62 -14.25 -12.38 -26.81
C ASP A 62 -15.15 -11.84 -25.68
N ASP A 63 -14.72 -11.95 -24.41
CA ASP A 63 -15.36 -11.33 -23.24
C ASP A 63 -15.53 -9.80 -23.39
N GLN A 64 -14.49 -9.12 -23.92
CA GLN A 64 -14.53 -7.67 -24.16
C GLN A 64 -15.48 -7.32 -25.31
N ASN A 65 -15.53 -8.12 -26.37
CA ASN A 65 -16.44 -7.91 -27.49
C ASN A 65 -17.90 -8.14 -27.09
N GLU A 66 -18.20 -9.14 -26.25
CA GLU A 66 -19.54 -9.31 -25.70
C GLU A 66 -19.94 -8.13 -24.80
N GLN A 67 -19.04 -7.66 -23.92
CA GLN A 67 -19.28 -6.45 -23.12
C GLN A 67 -19.50 -5.19 -23.98
N ILE A 68 -18.75 -5.01 -25.07
CA ILE A 68 -18.95 -3.92 -26.04
C ILE A 68 -20.32 -4.03 -26.71
N ASN A 69 -20.75 -5.23 -27.10
CA ASN A 69 -22.06 -5.45 -27.72
C ASN A 69 -23.22 -5.25 -26.75
N ILE A 70 -23.08 -5.65 -25.48
CA ILE A 70 -24.04 -5.34 -24.39
C ILE A 70 -24.13 -3.82 -24.17
N LEU A 71 -22.99 -3.12 -24.17
CA LEU A 71 -22.95 -1.66 -24.02
C LEU A 71 -23.57 -0.94 -25.24
N LYS A 72 -23.29 -1.36 -26.47
CA LYS A 72 -23.95 -0.85 -27.69
C LYS A 72 -25.46 -1.06 -27.66
N THR A 73 -25.91 -2.27 -27.32
CA THR A 73 -27.35 -2.60 -27.21
C THR A 73 -28.05 -1.75 -26.13
N ARG A 74 -27.34 -1.42 -25.06
CA ARG A 74 -27.82 -0.52 -24.00
C ARG A 74 -27.78 0.96 -24.41
N LEU A 75 -26.83 1.37 -25.24
CA LEU A 75 -26.74 2.73 -25.78
C LEU A 75 -27.92 3.01 -26.71
N GLY A 76 -28.17 2.10 -27.68
CA GLY A 76 -29.30 2.22 -28.61
C GLY A 76 -30.65 2.36 -27.88
N ARG A 77 -30.86 1.60 -26.80
CA ARG A 77 -32.07 1.75 -25.95
C ARG A 77 -32.20 3.11 -25.26
N PHE A 78 -31.10 3.81 -25.00
CA PHE A 78 -31.16 5.20 -24.52
C PHE A 78 -31.45 6.16 -25.67
N ASP A 79 -30.83 5.95 -26.82
CA ASP A 79 -31.08 6.75 -28.03
C ASP A 79 -32.56 6.63 -28.46
N ASP A 80 -33.14 5.42 -28.43
CA ASP A 80 -34.58 5.13 -28.61
C ASP A 80 -35.43 6.01 -27.69
N THR A 81 -35.19 5.95 -26.37
CA THR A 81 -35.95 6.76 -25.39
C THR A 81 -35.74 8.27 -25.55
N VAL A 82 -34.60 8.71 -26.06
CA VAL A 82 -34.34 10.12 -26.37
C VAL A 82 -35.14 10.55 -27.59
N THR A 83 -35.25 9.71 -28.63
CA THR A 83 -36.14 9.98 -29.78
C THR A 83 -37.62 9.98 -29.39
N ASP A 84 -38.06 9.08 -28.50
CA ASP A 84 -39.44 9.09 -27.96
C ASP A 84 -39.75 10.44 -27.27
N TYR A 85 -38.89 10.88 -26.33
CA TYR A 85 -39.10 12.16 -25.65
C TYR A 85 -39.02 13.38 -26.60
N ILE A 86 -38.20 13.32 -27.66
CA ILE A 86 -38.17 14.38 -28.69
C ILE A 86 -39.50 14.41 -29.47
N SER A 87 -40.10 13.25 -29.74
CA SER A 87 -41.42 13.14 -30.38
C SER A 87 -42.54 13.71 -29.49
N GLU A 88 -42.57 13.32 -28.20
CA GLU A 88 -43.52 13.85 -27.22
C GLU A 88 -43.43 15.38 -27.08
N LEU A 89 -42.21 15.93 -27.01
CA LEU A 89 -41.98 17.38 -26.96
C LEU A 89 -42.45 18.08 -28.25
N SER A 90 -42.28 17.44 -29.42
CA SER A 90 -42.82 17.94 -30.69
C SER A 90 -44.34 18.05 -30.67
N ASP A 91 -45.04 17.05 -30.14
CA ASP A 91 -46.51 17.00 -30.13
C ASP A 91 -47.12 17.87 -29.04
N ALA A 92 -46.44 17.99 -27.89
CA ALA A 92 -46.74 19.02 -26.89
C ALA A 92 -46.62 20.43 -27.47
N GLN A 93 -45.56 20.71 -28.24
CA GLN A 93 -45.36 22.02 -28.87
C GLN A 93 -46.45 22.35 -29.90
N LYS A 94 -46.81 21.39 -30.79
CA LYS A 94 -47.96 21.52 -31.70
C LYS A 94 -49.26 21.84 -30.96
N THR A 95 -49.47 21.20 -29.82
CA THR A 95 -50.66 21.41 -28.97
C THR A 95 -50.67 22.81 -28.34
N ILE A 96 -49.52 23.30 -27.87
CA ILE A 96 -49.36 24.66 -27.33
C ILE A 96 -49.66 25.72 -28.41
N ASP A 97 -49.15 25.56 -29.61
CA ASP A 97 -49.35 26.54 -30.67
C ASP A 97 -50.78 26.50 -31.24
N ARG A 98 -51.46 25.34 -31.21
CA ARG A 98 -52.91 25.21 -31.45
C ARG A 98 -53.74 26.01 -30.44
N LEU A 99 -53.42 25.86 -29.14
CA LEU A 99 -54.11 26.58 -28.05
C LEU A 99 -53.85 28.10 -28.09
N ARG A 100 -52.68 28.53 -28.56
CA ARG A 100 -52.37 29.96 -28.78
C ARG A 100 -53.24 30.55 -29.89
N ALA A 101 -53.42 29.85 -31.01
CA ALA A 101 -54.31 30.29 -32.08
C ALA A 101 -55.77 30.46 -31.59
N GLU A 102 -56.29 29.49 -30.82
CA GLU A 102 -57.63 29.58 -30.21
C GLU A 102 -57.76 30.79 -29.24
N ILE A 103 -56.71 31.12 -28.49
CA ILE A 103 -56.67 32.28 -27.59
C ILE A 103 -56.67 33.61 -28.37
N ASP A 104 -55.95 33.71 -29.49
CA ASP A 104 -55.89 34.93 -30.28
C ASP A 104 -57.17 35.13 -31.14
N GLU A 105 -57.81 34.06 -31.61
CA GLU A 105 -59.14 34.10 -32.23
C GLU A 105 -60.22 34.53 -31.23
N ALA A 106 -60.16 34.06 -29.97
CA ALA A 106 -61.06 34.50 -28.91
C ALA A 106 -60.91 35.99 -28.57
N LYS A 107 -59.68 36.56 -28.62
CA LYS A 107 -59.45 38.01 -28.46
C LYS A 107 -60.07 38.80 -29.60
N ALA A 108 -59.86 38.37 -30.84
CA ALA A 108 -60.44 39.04 -32.01
C ALA A 108 -61.99 39.08 -31.97
N LEU A 109 -62.63 38.02 -31.44
CA LEU A 109 -64.06 38.00 -31.18
C LEU A 109 -64.48 38.96 -30.06
N ALA A 110 -63.72 39.06 -28.96
CA ALA A 110 -63.99 39.99 -27.87
C ALA A 110 -63.88 41.46 -28.33
N ASP A 111 -62.82 41.82 -29.05
CA ASP A 111 -62.62 43.16 -29.61
C ASP A 111 -63.75 43.52 -30.61
N ALA A 112 -64.18 42.56 -31.44
CA ALA A 112 -65.29 42.74 -32.37
C ALA A 112 -66.66 42.91 -31.67
N MET A 113 -66.86 42.34 -30.47
CA MET A 113 -68.03 42.62 -29.65
C MET A 113 -67.94 44.01 -29.00
N HIS A 114 -66.79 44.36 -28.43
CA HIS A 114 -66.57 45.64 -27.75
C HIS A 114 -66.72 46.85 -28.71
N ALA A 115 -66.33 46.67 -29.98
CA ALA A 115 -66.54 47.66 -31.04
C ALA A 115 -68.03 47.84 -31.44
N ARG A 116 -68.85 46.77 -31.38
CA ARG A 116 -70.31 46.87 -31.60
C ARG A 116 -71.01 47.58 -30.45
N GLU A 117 -70.53 47.38 -29.22
CA GLU A 117 -71.07 48.00 -28.02
C GLU A 117 -70.75 49.51 -27.97
N LEU A 118 -69.56 49.92 -28.38
CA LEU A 118 -69.24 51.35 -28.60
C LEU A 118 -70.21 52.00 -29.61
N ALA A 119 -70.50 51.33 -30.72
CA ALA A 119 -71.43 51.84 -31.73
C ALA A 119 -72.89 51.94 -31.24
N SER A 120 -73.33 51.04 -30.35
CA SER A 120 -74.68 51.12 -29.75
C SER A 120 -74.77 52.24 -28.70
N VAL A 121 -73.69 52.48 -27.93
CA VAL A 121 -73.60 53.60 -26.98
C VAL A 121 -73.64 54.96 -27.69
N GLU A 122 -72.92 55.13 -28.81
CA GLU A 122 -73.02 56.36 -29.63
C GLU A 122 -74.44 56.58 -30.21
N SER A 123 -75.13 55.49 -30.59
CA SER A 123 -76.53 55.55 -31.02
C SER A 123 -77.49 55.91 -29.87
N LEU A 124 -77.20 55.53 -28.63
CA LEU A 124 -77.99 55.91 -27.46
C LEU A 124 -77.74 57.38 -27.05
N GLU A 125 -76.51 57.87 -27.17
CA GLU A 125 -76.18 59.25 -26.81
C GLU A 125 -76.77 60.27 -27.79
N THR A 126 -76.82 59.93 -29.08
CA THR A 126 -77.53 60.73 -30.09
C THR A 126 -79.05 60.75 -29.84
N MET A 127 -79.66 59.62 -29.46
CA MET A 127 -81.08 59.58 -29.07
C MET A 127 -81.36 60.43 -27.81
N LYS A 128 -80.53 60.36 -26.76
CA LYS A 128 -80.63 61.23 -25.56
C LYS A 128 -80.55 62.72 -25.89
N LYS A 129 -79.78 63.11 -26.91
CA LYS A 129 -79.70 64.49 -27.42
C LYS A 129 -80.98 64.93 -28.17
N THR A 130 -81.77 64.02 -28.71
CA THR A 130 -83.08 64.36 -29.32
C THR A 130 -84.21 64.50 -28.30
N VAL A 131 -84.26 63.66 -27.25
CA VAL A 131 -85.26 63.74 -26.17
C VAL A 131 -85.17 65.10 -25.45
N ASN A 132 -83.95 65.51 -25.05
CA ASN A 132 -83.66 66.80 -24.43
C ASN A 132 -84.04 68.03 -25.28
N ARG A 133 -84.33 67.87 -26.58
CA ARG A 133 -84.83 68.94 -27.45
C ARG A 133 -86.36 69.04 -27.44
N LEU A 134 -87.06 67.91 -27.34
CA LEU A 134 -88.52 67.85 -27.36
C LEU A 134 -89.14 68.27 -26.01
N GLU A 135 -88.51 67.91 -24.89
CA GLU A 135 -88.96 68.34 -23.55
C GLU A 135 -88.98 69.88 -23.43
N LYS A 136 -87.96 70.55 -23.98
CA LYS A 136 -87.86 72.03 -24.02
C LYS A 136 -88.85 72.71 -24.97
N GLU A 137 -89.46 71.97 -25.90
CA GLU A 137 -90.53 72.48 -26.76
C GLU A 137 -91.92 72.27 -26.12
N LEU A 138 -92.05 71.39 -25.12
CA LEU A 138 -93.30 71.10 -24.40
C LEU A 138 -93.63 72.18 -23.35
N ASP A 139 -92.66 72.55 -22.50
CA ASP A 139 -92.82 73.58 -21.45
C ASP A 139 -93.20 74.97 -22.01
N ALA A 140 -92.87 75.24 -23.27
CA ALA A 140 -93.20 76.49 -23.95
C ALA A 140 -94.65 76.56 -24.45
N ARG A 141 -95.45 75.48 -24.36
CA ARG A 141 -96.81 75.40 -24.93
C ARG A 141 -97.83 74.72 -24.01
N LYS A 142 -98.28 75.45 -22.98
CA LYS A 142 -99.72 75.79 -22.71
C LYS A 142 -99.92 76.41 -21.31
N ARG A 143 -99.63 77.71 -21.17
CA ARG A 143 -100.24 78.56 -20.14
C ARG A 143 -101.28 79.49 -20.78
N ALA A 144 -102.45 78.94 -21.10
CA ALA A 144 -103.70 79.61 -21.49
C ALA A 144 -104.79 78.53 -21.70
N GLY A 145 -106.07 78.71 -21.34
CA GLY A 145 -106.70 79.80 -20.60
C GLY A 145 -108.09 80.18 -21.14
N GLU A 146 -109.15 79.86 -20.37
CA GLU A 146 -110.48 80.53 -20.35
C GLU A 146 -111.35 80.45 -21.65
N ASP A 147 -112.53 81.09 -21.69
CA ASP A 147 -113.88 80.54 -21.39
C ASP A 147 -114.94 81.37 -22.19
N ASP A 148 -116.27 81.57 -21.97
CA ASP A 148 -117.21 81.35 -20.85
C ASP A 148 -118.72 81.30 -21.30
N ALA A 149 -119.59 80.88 -20.39
CA ALA A 149 -121.05 81.04 -20.15
C ALA A 149 -122.09 81.64 -21.15
N GLY A 150 -123.35 81.24 -20.92
CA GLY A 150 -124.54 82.13 -20.95
C GLY A 150 -125.60 81.89 -22.06
N ALA A 151 -126.88 82.28 -21.92
CA ALA A 151 -127.67 82.69 -20.74
C ALA A 151 -129.20 82.71 -21.04
N THR A 152 -130.04 82.51 -20.01
CA THR A 152 -131.47 82.93 -19.85
C THR A 152 -132.56 82.62 -20.91
N SER A 153 -133.71 82.06 -20.50
CA SER A 153 -134.95 82.83 -20.28
C SER A 153 -136.20 81.95 -20.07
N ALA A 154 -136.81 82.06 -18.89
CA ALA A 154 -137.79 81.12 -18.34
C ALA A 154 -139.25 81.43 -18.65
N VAL A 155 -139.68 81.12 -19.88
CA VAL A 155 -141.12 80.89 -20.22
C VAL A 155 -141.28 79.69 -21.18
N LYS A 156 -140.29 79.42 -22.04
CA LYS A 156 -140.29 78.31 -23.01
C LYS A 156 -139.80 76.97 -22.41
N GLU A 157 -139.72 76.88 -21.09
CA GLU A 157 -139.10 75.79 -20.31
C GLU A 157 -140.07 74.63 -20.02
N LYS A 158 -140.84 74.20 -21.02
CA LYS A 158 -141.61 72.95 -20.92
C LYS A 158 -141.48 72.05 -22.16
N GLU A 159 -141.59 72.63 -23.36
CA GLU A 159 -141.20 71.92 -24.60
C GLU A 159 -139.68 71.85 -24.80
N LYS A 160 -138.92 72.81 -24.24
CA LYS A 160 -137.45 72.75 -24.29
C LYS A 160 -136.93 71.47 -23.64
N PHE A 161 -137.39 71.10 -22.44
CA PHE A 161 -136.80 69.98 -21.69
C PHE A 161 -136.82 68.64 -22.41
N GLU A 162 -137.76 68.34 -23.31
CA GLU A 162 -137.74 67.07 -24.07
C GLU A 162 -136.73 67.11 -25.22
N LYS A 163 -136.64 68.22 -25.97
CA LYS A 163 -135.63 68.40 -27.04
C LYS A 163 -134.22 68.62 -26.48
N GLU A 164 -134.13 69.27 -25.33
CA GLU A 164 -132.89 69.52 -24.61
C GLU A 164 -132.42 68.25 -23.90
N LYS A 165 -133.31 67.40 -23.38
CA LYS A 165 -132.97 66.02 -22.99
C LYS A 165 -132.40 65.23 -24.16
N ALA A 166 -132.98 65.33 -25.37
CA ALA A 166 -132.42 64.67 -26.56
C ALA A 166 -131.03 65.22 -26.96
N ARG A 167 -130.84 66.55 -26.91
CA ARG A 167 -129.52 67.18 -27.18
C ARG A 167 -128.47 66.79 -26.13
N LEU A 168 -128.80 66.93 -24.84
CA LEU A 168 -127.93 66.59 -23.73
C LEU A 168 -127.63 65.10 -23.68
N GLN A 169 -128.54 64.23 -24.12
CA GLN A 169 -128.26 62.80 -24.29
C GLN A 169 -127.20 62.57 -25.38
N GLY A 170 -127.33 63.22 -26.54
CA GLY A 170 -126.32 63.14 -27.61
C GLY A 170 -124.96 63.74 -27.21
N GLU A 171 -124.96 64.86 -26.49
CA GLU A 171 -123.74 65.46 -25.94
C GLU A 171 -123.10 64.56 -24.87
N LEU A 172 -123.89 64.03 -23.94
CA LEU A 172 -123.48 63.04 -22.92
C LEU A 172 -122.91 61.77 -23.56
N ASP A 173 -123.53 61.24 -24.60
CA ASP A 173 -123.05 60.03 -25.27
C ASP A 173 -121.78 60.31 -26.11
N SER A 174 -121.62 61.53 -26.64
CA SER A 174 -120.35 61.98 -27.22
C SER A 174 -119.23 62.15 -26.16
N VAL A 175 -119.58 62.57 -24.94
CA VAL A 175 -118.66 62.69 -23.81
C VAL A 175 -118.30 61.31 -23.26
N LYS A 176 -119.24 60.36 -23.17
CA LYS A 176 -118.96 58.96 -22.85
C LYS A 176 -118.03 58.32 -23.87
N LEU A 177 -118.21 58.58 -25.17
CA LEU A 177 -117.31 58.07 -26.20
C LEU A 177 -115.89 58.63 -26.04
N ARG A 178 -115.74 59.93 -25.77
CA ARG A 178 -114.44 60.55 -25.44
C ARG A 178 -113.86 59.99 -24.15
N LEU A 179 -114.67 59.74 -23.13
CA LEU A 179 -114.25 59.18 -21.85
C LEU A 179 -113.78 57.74 -22.00
N ASN A 180 -114.51 56.88 -22.72
CA ASN A 180 -114.07 55.51 -23.02
C ASN A 180 -112.77 55.51 -23.85
N ASN A 181 -112.63 56.38 -24.84
CA ASN A 181 -111.40 56.50 -25.62
C ASN A 181 -110.22 57.00 -24.74
N ALA A 182 -110.48 57.91 -23.80
CA ALA A 182 -109.47 58.38 -22.85
C ALA A 182 -109.09 57.30 -21.83
N LEU A 183 -110.06 56.54 -21.31
CA LEU A 183 -109.83 55.42 -20.40
C LEU A 183 -109.06 54.29 -21.09
N SER A 184 -109.43 53.91 -22.31
CA SER A 184 -108.70 52.92 -23.10
C SER A 184 -107.27 53.38 -23.44
N TYR A 185 -107.05 54.69 -23.66
CA TYR A 185 -105.71 55.25 -23.82
C TYR A 185 -104.91 55.26 -22.50
N ILE A 186 -105.57 55.48 -21.36
CA ILE A 186 -104.96 55.37 -20.03
C ILE A 186 -104.56 53.91 -19.75
N GLU A 187 -105.46 52.93 -19.96
CA GLU A 187 -105.15 51.50 -19.83
C GLU A 187 -103.99 51.08 -20.75
N GLU A 188 -103.97 51.55 -22.00
CA GLU A 188 -102.84 51.32 -22.92
C GLU A 188 -101.52 51.93 -22.42
N MET A 189 -101.56 53.11 -21.78
CA MET A 189 -100.37 53.78 -21.25
C MET A 189 -99.91 53.17 -19.92
N GLU A 190 -100.83 52.74 -19.06
CA GLU A 190 -100.54 51.98 -17.84
C GLU A 190 -99.90 50.63 -18.17
N GLN A 191 -100.43 49.88 -19.15
CA GLN A 191 -99.83 48.63 -19.63
C GLN A 191 -98.43 48.83 -20.24
N LYS A 192 -98.19 49.95 -20.94
CA LYS A 192 -96.86 50.30 -21.45
C LYS A 192 -95.91 50.71 -20.33
N ASN A 193 -96.42 51.37 -19.29
CA ASN A 193 -95.62 51.78 -18.13
C ASN A 193 -95.24 50.58 -17.26
N THR A 194 -96.15 49.66 -16.96
CA THR A 194 -95.82 48.44 -16.21
C THR A 194 -94.89 47.51 -17.00
N ALA A 195 -95.05 47.40 -18.31
CA ALA A 195 -94.11 46.67 -19.17
C ALA A 195 -92.71 47.33 -19.20
N ALA A 196 -92.63 48.66 -19.11
CA ALA A 196 -91.36 49.39 -18.99
C ALA A 196 -90.73 49.19 -17.60
N GLU A 197 -91.51 49.27 -16.52
CA GLU A 197 -91.06 49.02 -15.14
C GLU A 197 -90.56 47.58 -14.97
N GLU A 198 -91.27 46.59 -15.51
CA GLU A 198 -90.80 45.21 -15.58
C GLU A 198 -89.50 45.06 -16.39
N SER A 199 -89.31 45.84 -17.46
CA SER A 199 -88.08 45.82 -18.25
C SER A 199 -86.93 46.53 -17.54
N ILE A 200 -87.20 47.56 -16.74
CA ILE A 200 -86.20 48.24 -15.91
C ILE A 200 -85.73 47.30 -14.80
N ALA A 201 -86.65 46.69 -14.05
CA ALA A 201 -86.29 45.73 -12.99
C ALA A 201 -85.43 44.57 -13.49
N LYS A 202 -85.71 44.02 -14.68
CA LYS A 202 -84.91 42.95 -15.32
C LYS A 202 -83.53 43.44 -15.78
N LEU A 203 -83.39 44.72 -16.14
CA LEU A 203 -82.10 45.32 -16.49
C LEU A 203 -81.29 45.70 -15.24
N GLU A 204 -81.95 46.08 -14.14
CA GLU A 204 -81.33 46.31 -12.83
C GLU A 204 -80.80 44.99 -12.22
N GLU A 205 -81.59 43.91 -12.27
CA GLU A 205 -81.15 42.56 -11.88
C GLU A 205 -79.95 42.08 -12.71
N GLN A 206 -79.96 42.30 -14.03
CA GLN A 206 -78.82 42.00 -14.91
C GLN A 206 -77.59 42.88 -14.63
N LEU A 207 -77.78 44.14 -14.23
CA LEU A 207 -76.69 45.04 -13.83
C LEU A 207 -76.08 44.60 -12.49
N GLU A 208 -76.89 44.24 -11.49
CA GLU A 208 -76.36 43.70 -10.23
C GLU A 208 -75.63 42.37 -10.45
N GLU A 209 -76.13 41.47 -11.31
CA GLU A 209 -75.43 40.23 -11.63
C GLU A 209 -74.12 40.50 -12.41
N ALA A 210 -74.12 41.46 -13.34
CA ALA A 210 -72.92 41.88 -14.06
C ALA A 210 -71.86 42.48 -13.13
N ASP A 211 -72.22 43.41 -12.23
CA ASP A 211 -71.30 44.02 -11.27
C ASP A 211 -70.76 42.98 -10.27
N ASN A 212 -71.62 42.08 -9.76
CA ASN A 212 -71.18 40.98 -8.89
C ASN A 212 -70.18 40.06 -9.62
N ASN A 213 -70.40 39.77 -10.90
CA ASN A 213 -69.48 38.98 -11.70
C ASN A 213 -68.19 39.75 -12.04
N ALA A 214 -68.25 41.05 -12.31
CA ALA A 214 -67.07 41.90 -12.50
C ALA A 214 -66.21 42.00 -11.23
N VAL A 215 -66.82 42.10 -10.04
CA VAL A 215 -66.12 42.07 -8.75
C VAL A 215 -65.46 40.70 -8.50
N ARG A 216 -66.13 39.59 -8.87
CA ARG A 216 -65.52 38.23 -8.83
C ARG A 216 -64.34 38.12 -9.80
N GLN A 217 -64.49 38.60 -11.03
CA GLN A 217 -63.43 38.58 -12.05
C GLN A 217 -62.23 39.43 -11.62
N ASN A 218 -62.45 40.64 -11.09
CA ASN A 218 -61.37 41.49 -10.61
C ASN A 218 -60.60 40.85 -9.44
N ARG A 219 -61.30 40.23 -8.48
CA ARG A 219 -60.64 39.45 -7.39
C ARG A 219 -59.84 38.26 -7.92
N LEU A 220 -60.35 37.54 -8.93
CA LEU A 220 -59.64 36.46 -9.58
C LEU A 220 -58.39 36.97 -10.34
N VAL A 221 -58.50 38.11 -11.02
CA VAL A 221 -57.39 38.77 -11.72
C VAL A 221 -56.34 39.28 -10.74
N GLU A 222 -56.72 39.80 -9.57
CA GLU A 222 -55.78 40.16 -8.51
C GLU A 222 -55.09 38.94 -7.89
N HIS A 223 -55.82 37.84 -7.66
CA HIS A 223 -55.24 36.56 -7.22
C HIS A 223 -54.21 36.04 -8.22
N LEU A 224 -54.57 35.95 -9.50
CA LEU A 224 -53.68 35.49 -10.57
C LEU A 224 -52.48 36.44 -10.80
N LYS A 225 -52.64 37.75 -10.55
CA LYS A 225 -51.51 38.71 -10.53
C LYS A 225 -50.58 38.47 -9.33
N ALA A 226 -51.12 38.18 -8.15
CA ALA A 226 -50.33 37.84 -6.96
C ALA A 226 -49.59 36.50 -7.13
N GLU A 227 -50.26 35.48 -7.68
CA GLU A 227 -49.64 34.19 -8.01
C GLU A 227 -48.56 34.33 -9.09
N THR A 228 -48.81 35.06 -10.18
CA THR A 228 -47.78 35.27 -11.21
C THR A 228 -46.62 36.15 -10.74
N ALA A 229 -46.83 37.06 -9.78
CA ALA A 229 -45.74 37.77 -9.11
C ALA A 229 -44.93 36.83 -8.19
N SER A 230 -45.61 35.97 -7.42
CA SER A 230 -44.97 34.96 -6.56
C SER A 230 -44.16 33.95 -7.38
N LEU A 231 -44.75 33.40 -8.45
CA LEU A 231 -44.09 32.47 -9.37
C LEU A 231 -42.91 33.12 -10.10
N LYS A 232 -42.98 34.41 -10.45
CA LYS A 232 -41.81 35.14 -10.99
C LYS A 232 -40.69 35.26 -9.96
N SER A 233 -41.01 35.62 -8.71
CA SER A 233 -40.04 35.63 -7.60
C SER A 233 -39.43 34.25 -7.36
N GLU A 234 -40.22 33.17 -7.41
CA GLU A 234 -39.70 31.80 -7.36
C GLU A 234 -38.80 31.46 -8.55
N ILE A 235 -39.15 31.87 -9.77
CA ILE A 235 -38.34 31.64 -10.97
C ILE A 235 -37.01 32.41 -10.88
N GLU A 236 -37.00 33.64 -10.38
CA GLU A 236 -35.77 34.41 -10.14
C GLU A 236 -34.91 33.79 -9.04
N GLN A 237 -35.51 33.33 -7.93
CA GLN A 237 -34.80 32.64 -6.85
C GLN A 237 -34.24 31.28 -7.30
N ARG A 238 -35.01 30.50 -8.06
CA ARG A 238 -34.57 29.24 -8.69
C ARG A 238 -33.48 29.50 -9.74
N GLY A 239 -33.59 30.57 -10.53
CA GLY A 239 -32.57 31.01 -11.48
C GLY A 239 -31.26 31.40 -10.80
N ALA A 240 -31.32 32.17 -9.71
CA ALA A 240 -30.17 32.48 -8.88
C ALA A 240 -29.57 31.23 -8.21
N HIS A 241 -30.40 30.25 -7.83
CA HIS A 241 -29.94 28.97 -7.29
C HIS A 241 -29.24 28.11 -8.36
N ILE A 242 -29.81 28.02 -9.57
CA ILE A 242 -29.21 27.35 -10.74
C ILE A 242 -27.89 28.01 -11.13
N GLY A 243 -27.82 29.35 -11.14
CA GLY A 243 -26.57 30.09 -11.33
C GLY A 243 -25.52 29.70 -10.29
N ASN A 244 -25.87 29.71 -9.00
CA ASN A 244 -24.99 29.27 -7.92
C ASN A 244 -24.61 27.78 -8.00
N LEU A 245 -25.44 26.92 -8.58
CA LEU A 245 -25.14 25.50 -8.82
C LEU A 245 -24.18 25.34 -10.01
N ASN A 246 -24.42 25.98 -11.15
CA ASN A 246 -23.49 26.00 -12.29
C ASN A 246 -22.12 26.56 -11.90
N ASP A 247 -22.10 27.60 -11.06
CA ASP A 247 -20.86 28.22 -10.58
C ASP A 247 -20.09 27.31 -9.60
N LYS A 248 -20.78 26.39 -8.91
CA LYS A 248 -20.16 25.28 -8.16
C LYS A 248 -19.74 24.12 -9.08
N LEU A 249 -20.55 23.81 -10.10
CA LEU A 249 -20.29 22.75 -11.08
C LEU A 249 -19.01 23.07 -11.86
N SER A 250 -18.84 24.29 -12.39
CA SER A 250 -17.61 24.68 -13.08
C SER A 250 -16.38 24.74 -12.17
N LYS A 251 -16.56 24.99 -10.86
CA LYS A 251 -15.48 24.87 -9.88
C LYS A 251 -15.16 23.40 -9.55
N ALA A 252 -16.15 22.51 -9.60
CA ALA A 252 -15.96 21.07 -9.47
C ALA A 252 -15.29 20.47 -10.72
N GLU A 253 -15.72 20.81 -11.93
CA GLU A 253 -15.08 20.44 -13.22
C GLU A 253 -13.60 20.82 -13.23
N LYS A 254 -13.27 22.09 -12.93
CA LYS A 254 -11.88 22.57 -12.83
C LYS A 254 -11.10 21.95 -11.66
N SER A 255 -11.78 21.33 -10.70
CA SER A 255 -11.14 20.51 -9.66
C SER A 255 -10.93 19.06 -10.12
N ILE A 256 -11.87 18.50 -10.90
CA ILE A 256 -11.78 17.17 -11.51
C ILE A 256 -10.66 17.15 -12.54
N GLU A 257 -10.62 18.10 -13.48
CA GLU A 257 -9.54 18.24 -14.48
C GLU A 257 -8.14 18.28 -13.81
N ARG A 258 -8.01 19.04 -12.70
CA ARG A 258 -6.77 19.07 -11.91
C ARG A 258 -6.45 17.74 -11.23
N ARG A 259 -7.47 17.00 -10.75
CA ARG A 259 -7.30 15.68 -10.14
C ARG A 259 -6.99 14.61 -11.18
N GLU A 260 -7.57 14.66 -12.37
CA GLU A 260 -7.25 13.79 -13.50
C GLU A 260 -5.83 14.01 -13.99
N LYS A 261 -5.39 15.27 -14.09
CA LYS A 261 -4.00 15.60 -14.42
C LYS A 261 -3.03 15.08 -13.35
N GLN A 262 -3.36 15.26 -12.07
CA GLN A 262 -2.62 14.67 -10.96
C GLN A 262 -2.63 13.12 -10.98
N LEU A 263 -3.73 12.49 -11.38
CA LEU A 263 -3.82 11.03 -11.53
C LEU A 263 -2.95 10.53 -12.68
N LYS A 264 -2.90 11.22 -13.82
CA LYS A 264 -1.97 10.92 -14.93
C LYS A 264 -0.51 11.11 -14.50
N ASP A 265 -0.19 12.21 -13.81
CA ASP A 265 1.14 12.50 -13.26
C ASP A 265 1.57 11.51 -12.15
N MET A 266 0.62 10.82 -11.49
CA MET A 266 0.88 9.79 -10.49
C MET A 266 0.91 8.39 -11.10
N GLY A 267 0.10 8.11 -12.13
CA GLY A 267 0.14 6.87 -12.91
C GLY A 267 1.50 6.71 -13.59
N HIS A 268 1.97 7.73 -14.30
CA HIS A 268 3.30 7.68 -14.94
C HIS A 268 4.45 7.46 -13.95
N LYS A 269 4.32 7.95 -12.70
CA LYS A 269 5.28 7.67 -11.62
C LYS A 269 5.15 6.26 -11.05
N LEU A 270 3.94 5.71 -11.03
CA LEU A 270 3.69 4.32 -10.67
C LEU A 270 4.33 3.40 -11.71
N ASP A 271 4.14 3.65 -13.01
CA ASP A 271 4.73 2.87 -14.10
C ASP A 271 6.26 2.83 -13.99
N ILE A 272 6.90 3.99 -13.76
CA ILE A 272 8.35 4.09 -13.55
C ILE A 272 8.78 3.31 -12.29
N ALA A 273 8.10 3.53 -11.16
CA ALA A 273 8.42 2.81 -9.92
C ALA A 273 8.20 1.30 -10.02
N GLN A 274 7.25 0.86 -10.84
CA GLN A 274 6.93 -0.55 -11.09
C GLN A 274 7.99 -1.20 -12.01
N GLN A 275 8.48 -0.49 -13.03
CA GLN A 275 9.65 -0.91 -13.82
C GLN A 275 10.93 -0.96 -12.96
N GLU A 276 11.14 0.01 -12.06
CA GLU A 276 12.25 -0.01 -11.10
C GLU A 276 12.14 -1.19 -10.11
N GLN A 277 10.91 -1.51 -9.65
CA GLN A 277 10.61 -2.65 -8.80
C GLN A 277 10.85 -3.98 -9.53
N GLU A 278 10.41 -4.14 -10.77
CA GLU A 278 10.66 -5.33 -11.59
C GLU A 278 12.16 -5.52 -11.84
N ALA A 279 12.88 -4.44 -12.18
CA ALA A 279 14.34 -4.46 -12.30
C ALA A 279 15.04 -4.75 -10.96
N ALA A 280 14.48 -4.35 -9.82
CA ALA A 280 14.97 -4.71 -8.49
C ALA A 280 14.71 -6.19 -8.16
N CYS A 281 13.53 -6.72 -8.47
CA CYS A 281 13.17 -8.13 -8.30
C CYS A 281 14.03 -9.05 -9.18
N ALA A 282 14.30 -8.68 -10.44
CA ALA A 282 15.20 -9.43 -11.31
C ALA A 282 16.65 -9.48 -10.77
N ARG A 283 17.16 -8.35 -10.25
CA ARG A 283 18.47 -8.29 -9.57
C ARG A 283 18.48 -9.12 -8.28
N ALA A 284 17.41 -9.08 -7.48
CA ALA A 284 17.27 -9.87 -6.26
C ALA A 284 17.20 -11.38 -6.55
N ALA A 285 16.51 -11.79 -7.64
CA ALA A 285 16.47 -13.17 -8.09
C ALA A 285 17.87 -13.68 -8.49
N SER A 286 18.61 -12.93 -9.32
CA SER A 286 19.97 -13.30 -9.72
C SER A 286 20.95 -13.34 -8.53
N LEU A 287 20.84 -12.39 -7.59
CA LEU A 287 21.62 -12.44 -6.34
C LEU A 287 21.25 -13.63 -5.46
N LYS A 288 19.99 -14.07 -5.47
CA LYS A 288 19.54 -15.27 -4.76
C LYS A 288 20.06 -16.55 -5.41
N GLU A 289 20.05 -16.66 -6.74
CA GLU A 289 20.68 -17.79 -7.45
C GLU A 289 22.18 -17.87 -7.16
N GLN A 290 22.88 -16.72 -7.12
CA GLN A 290 24.29 -16.66 -6.71
C GLN A 290 24.47 -17.07 -5.24
N LEU A 291 23.58 -16.63 -4.33
CA LEU A 291 23.60 -17.07 -2.94
C LEU A 291 23.40 -18.59 -2.82
N ASP A 292 22.40 -19.16 -3.49
CA ASP A 292 22.07 -20.59 -3.45
C ASP A 292 23.16 -21.45 -4.12
N ALA A 293 23.83 -20.94 -5.16
CA ALA A 293 25.03 -21.55 -5.73
C ALA A 293 26.22 -21.52 -4.75
N THR A 294 26.48 -20.40 -4.07
CA THR A 294 27.55 -20.33 -3.05
C THR A 294 27.23 -21.17 -1.81
N ASN A 295 25.97 -21.26 -1.38
CA ASN A 295 25.51 -22.17 -0.33
C ASN A 295 25.73 -23.65 -0.74
N SER A 296 25.42 -24.00 -1.98
CA SER A 296 25.66 -25.36 -2.51
C SER A 296 27.16 -25.71 -2.52
N GLN A 297 28.03 -24.75 -2.85
CA GLN A 297 29.49 -24.91 -2.75
C GLN A 297 29.97 -24.97 -1.29
N LEU A 298 29.36 -24.18 -0.39
CA LEU A 298 29.63 -24.18 1.04
C LEU A 298 29.25 -25.53 1.67
N ASP A 299 28.12 -26.11 1.31
CA ASP A 299 27.68 -27.40 1.83
C ASP A 299 28.48 -28.57 1.23
N ALA A 300 28.86 -28.50 -0.06
CA ALA A 300 29.80 -29.44 -0.65
C ALA A 300 31.20 -29.38 0.02
N THR A 301 31.65 -28.20 0.44
CA THR A 301 32.93 -28.05 1.18
C THR A 301 32.81 -28.44 2.66
N LYS A 302 31.69 -28.16 3.34
CA LYS A 302 31.36 -28.72 4.66
C LYS A 302 31.32 -30.25 4.63
N GLN A 303 30.71 -30.85 3.60
CA GLN A 303 30.60 -32.30 3.47
C GLN A 303 31.97 -32.95 3.24
N LYS A 304 32.82 -32.34 2.40
CA LYS A 304 34.24 -32.73 2.25
C LYS A 304 34.98 -32.62 3.59
N LEU A 305 34.86 -31.49 4.30
CA LEU A 305 35.48 -31.28 5.60
C LEU A 305 35.00 -32.29 6.66
N GLN A 306 33.71 -32.62 6.66
CA GLN A 306 33.13 -33.62 7.55
C GLN A 306 33.63 -35.03 7.22
N ASN A 307 33.86 -35.35 5.94
CA ASN A 307 34.44 -36.62 5.53
C ASN A 307 35.92 -36.71 5.90
N THR A 308 36.74 -35.69 5.63
CA THR A 308 38.14 -35.66 6.10
C THR A 308 38.22 -35.65 7.63
N SER A 309 37.25 -35.05 8.33
CA SER A 309 37.16 -35.12 9.79
C SER A 309 36.77 -36.52 10.30
N LYS A 310 35.92 -37.27 9.57
CA LYS A 310 35.63 -38.68 9.87
C LYS A 310 36.85 -39.55 9.61
N GLU A 311 37.59 -39.32 8.53
CA GLU A 311 38.84 -40.02 8.20
C GLU A 311 39.93 -39.77 9.26
N LEU A 312 40.16 -38.50 9.63
CA LEU A 312 41.06 -38.12 10.72
C LEU A 312 40.61 -38.71 12.07
N LYS A 313 39.30 -38.75 12.34
CA LYS A 313 38.78 -39.40 13.54
C LYS A 313 39.01 -40.91 13.50
N ASN A 314 38.72 -41.59 12.38
CA ASN A 314 38.97 -43.02 12.22
C ASN A 314 40.46 -43.34 12.42
N MET A 315 41.38 -42.57 11.82
CA MET A 315 42.82 -42.71 12.03
C MET A 315 43.24 -42.43 13.47
N THR A 316 42.57 -41.49 14.15
CA THR A 316 42.79 -41.22 15.59
C THR A 316 42.27 -42.36 16.46
N ASP A 317 41.09 -42.89 16.15
CA ASP A 317 40.43 -43.99 16.85
C ASP A 317 41.16 -45.33 16.61
N ASP A 318 41.74 -45.55 15.43
CA ASP A 318 42.66 -46.66 15.13
C ASP A 318 44.01 -46.47 15.83
N GLY A 319 44.53 -45.24 15.89
CA GLY A 319 45.67 -44.90 16.75
C GLY A 319 45.37 -45.08 18.24
N VAL A 320 44.11 -44.93 18.67
CA VAL A 320 43.65 -45.26 20.04
C VAL A 320 43.47 -46.77 20.20
N ARG A 321 42.94 -47.50 19.21
CA ARG A 321 42.85 -48.97 19.21
C ARG A 321 44.23 -49.58 19.33
N MET A 322 45.20 -49.16 18.52
CA MET A 322 46.60 -49.61 18.62
C MET A 322 47.21 -49.30 20.00
N ARG A 323 47.00 -48.12 20.57
CA ARG A 323 47.44 -47.79 21.95
C ARG A 323 46.69 -48.61 23.02
N ASN A 324 45.42 -48.94 22.78
CA ASN A 324 44.62 -49.80 23.64
C ASN A 324 45.01 -51.27 23.51
N GLU A 325 45.49 -51.73 22.36
CA GLU A 325 46.05 -53.06 22.17
C GLU A 325 47.44 -53.16 22.77
N ILE A 326 48.32 -52.16 22.61
CA ILE A 326 49.60 -52.08 23.30
C ILE A 326 49.40 -52.07 24.82
N THR A 327 48.45 -51.28 25.34
CA THR A 327 48.15 -51.31 26.79
C THR A 327 47.35 -52.53 27.23
N LYS A 328 46.59 -53.21 26.35
CA LYS A 328 45.96 -54.52 26.61
C LYS A 328 47.00 -55.64 26.65
N LEU A 329 47.99 -55.64 25.77
CA LEU A 329 49.12 -56.58 25.77
C LEU A 329 50.04 -56.33 26.97
N SER A 330 50.29 -55.06 27.34
CA SER A 330 51.00 -54.70 28.58
C SER A 330 50.20 -55.10 29.84
N LYS A 331 48.88 -54.87 29.85
CA LYS A 331 47.98 -55.34 30.92
C LYS A 331 47.85 -56.86 30.94
N GLN A 332 47.92 -57.56 29.81
CA GLN A 332 47.92 -59.01 29.74
C GLN A 332 49.25 -59.59 30.20
N SER A 333 50.39 -59.00 29.83
CA SER A 333 51.71 -59.35 30.34
C SER A 333 51.75 -59.22 31.87
N THR A 334 51.38 -58.05 32.40
CA THR A 334 51.30 -57.82 33.85
C THR A 334 50.17 -58.59 34.54
N GLN A 335 49.07 -58.95 33.86
CA GLN A 335 48.08 -59.90 34.36
C GLN A 335 48.57 -61.34 34.33
N GLN A 336 49.48 -61.75 33.44
CA GLN A 336 50.09 -63.07 33.50
C GLN A 336 51.11 -63.13 34.64
N THR A 337 51.93 -62.09 34.83
CA THR A 337 52.79 -61.95 36.03
C THR A 337 51.97 -61.99 37.32
N LYS A 338 50.86 -61.24 37.37
CA LYS A 338 49.95 -61.24 38.53
C LYS A 338 49.11 -62.51 38.65
N LYS A 339 48.76 -63.20 37.55
CA LYS A 339 48.11 -64.52 37.59
C LYS A 339 49.05 -65.60 38.08
N TYR A 340 50.35 -65.51 37.79
CA TYR A 340 51.33 -66.41 38.38
C TYR A 340 51.31 -66.29 39.92
N GLN A 341 51.45 -65.06 40.42
CA GLN A 341 51.40 -64.74 41.86
C GLN A 341 50.02 -65.01 42.50
N LEU A 342 48.92 -64.80 41.76
CA LEU A 342 47.56 -65.09 42.24
C LEU A 342 47.16 -66.56 42.07
N LEU A 343 47.82 -67.38 41.26
CA LEU A 343 47.60 -68.83 41.24
C LEU A 343 48.28 -69.51 42.43
N GLU A 344 49.42 -68.97 42.90
CA GLU A 344 49.99 -69.34 44.20
C GLU A 344 49.02 -68.99 45.35
N GLN A 345 48.44 -67.79 45.34
CA GLN A 345 47.58 -67.31 46.44
C GLN A 345 46.13 -67.82 46.38
N SER A 346 45.49 -67.89 45.20
CA SER A 346 44.08 -68.31 45.09
C SER A 346 43.89 -69.81 45.28
N LYS A 347 44.96 -70.61 45.15
CA LYS A 347 44.94 -72.02 45.57
C LYS A 347 44.55 -72.14 47.06
N ALA A 348 44.98 -71.19 47.90
CA ALA A 348 44.67 -71.17 49.33
C ALA A 348 43.33 -70.49 49.69
N SER A 349 42.69 -69.73 48.78
CA SER A 349 41.42 -69.04 49.05
C SER A 349 40.19 -69.70 48.43
N ILE A 350 40.34 -70.41 47.30
CA ILE A 350 39.23 -71.08 46.61
C ILE A 350 38.67 -72.26 47.43
N GLU A 351 39.46 -72.83 48.34
CA GLU A 351 38.99 -73.83 49.32
C GLU A 351 38.10 -73.22 50.41
N ALA A 352 38.14 -71.89 50.65
CA ALA A 352 37.41 -71.23 51.72
C ALA A 352 36.05 -70.64 51.29
N GLU A 353 35.92 -70.07 50.08
CA GLU A 353 34.66 -69.46 49.64
C GLU A 353 33.63 -70.45 49.06
N ARG A 354 34.07 -71.65 48.66
CA ARG A 354 33.20 -72.72 48.15
C ARG A 354 32.13 -73.17 49.16
N GLU A 355 32.49 -73.17 50.44
CA GLU A 355 31.61 -73.49 51.55
C GLU A 355 30.59 -72.37 51.81
N ARG A 356 30.99 -71.10 51.70
CA ARG A 356 30.14 -69.95 52.03
C ARG A 356 28.99 -69.74 51.04
N LEU A 357 29.27 -69.83 49.73
CA LEU A 357 28.26 -69.57 48.70
C LEU A 357 27.19 -70.68 48.58
N ARG A 358 27.43 -71.87 49.14
CA ARG A 358 26.39 -72.92 49.26
C ARG A 358 25.29 -72.59 50.27
N GLN A 359 25.48 -71.62 51.17
CA GLN A 359 24.53 -71.31 52.24
C GLN A 359 23.59 -70.13 51.93
N GLN A 360 23.82 -69.37 50.87
CA GLN A 360 22.99 -68.19 50.52
C GLN A 360 21.91 -68.49 49.47
N VAL A 361 22.10 -69.51 48.62
CA VAL A 361 21.12 -69.88 47.57
C VAL A 361 19.80 -70.38 48.18
N THR A 362 19.86 -71.13 49.27
CA THR A 362 18.70 -71.77 49.93
C THR A 362 17.78 -70.82 50.69
N VAL A 363 18.11 -69.52 50.77
CA VAL A 363 17.29 -68.50 51.44
C VAL A 363 16.32 -67.85 50.45
N MET A 364 16.81 -67.43 49.27
CA MET A 364 16.03 -66.67 48.29
C MET A 364 14.90 -67.49 47.65
N GLU A 365 15.04 -68.82 47.59
CA GLU A 365 14.00 -69.74 47.08
C GLU A 365 12.71 -69.73 47.93
N ARG A 366 12.75 -69.24 49.18
CA ARG A 366 11.58 -69.21 50.07
C ARG A 366 10.71 -67.96 49.96
N GLU A 367 11.27 -66.84 49.50
CA GLU A 367 10.56 -65.56 49.44
C GLU A 367 9.53 -65.54 48.29
N ILE A 368 9.86 -66.20 47.17
CA ILE A 368 9.01 -66.31 45.98
C ILE A 368 7.69 -67.07 46.27
N MET A 369 7.69 -68.01 47.22
CA MET A 369 6.49 -68.77 47.61
C MET A 369 5.42 -67.93 48.34
N LEU A 370 5.79 -66.82 48.99
CA LEU A 370 4.85 -66.02 49.79
C LEU A 370 4.08 -65.00 48.94
N SER A 371 4.71 -64.44 47.90
CA SER A 371 4.09 -63.40 47.05
C SER A 371 2.82 -63.87 46.33
N ASN A 372 2.80 -65.11 45.84
CA ASN A 372 1.62 -65.69 45.17
C ASN A 372 0.38 -65.82 46.07
N LYS A 373 0.53 -65.80 47.40
CA LYS A 373 -0.60 -66.04 48.33
C LYS A 373 -1.43 -64.79 48.63
N HIS A 374 -1.02 -63.61 48.14
CA HIS A 374 -1.78 -62.38 48.29
C HIS A 374 -2.76 -62.15 47.13
N ALA A 375 -2.35 -62.49 45.89
CA ALA A 375 -3.11 -62.26 44.67
C ALA A 375 -4.44 -63.05 44.54
N GLU A 376 -4.71 -64.01 45.44
CA GLU A 376 -5.99 -64.73 45.50
C GLU A 376 -7.04 -64.09 46.44
N ALA A 377 -6.64 -63.12 47.27
CA ALA A 377 -7.55 -62.47 48.23
C ALA A 377 -8.49 -61.47 47.54
N ASP A 378 -7.90 -60.50 46.83
CA ASP A 378 -8.57 -59.34 46.20
C ASP A 378 -9.69 -59.77 45.22
N LYS A 379 -9.58 -60.98 44.67
CA LYS A 379 -10.55 -61.56 43.73
C LYS A 379 -11.90 -61.92 44.36
N ARG A 380 -12.01 -61.99 45.69
CA ARG A 380 -13.26 -62.38 46.40
C ARG A 380 -14.09 -61.20 46.90
N GLU A 381 -13.53 -60.01 46.97
CA GLU A 381 -14.21 -58.84 47.53
C GLU A 381 -15.12 -58.16 46.48
N ILE A 382 -14.73 -58.21 45.21
CA ILE A 382 -15.44 -57.60 44.07
C ILE A 382 -16.81 -58.26 43.78
N GLU A 383 -16.99 -59.55 44.10
CA GLU A 383 -18.27 -60.25 43.85
C GLU A 383 -19.38 -59.90 44.87
N ASN A 384 -19.03 -59.44 46.08
CA ASN A 384 -20.02 -59.17 47.12
C ASN A 384 -20.79 -57.87 46.88
N LEU A 385 -20.12 -56.82 46.40
CA LEU A 385 -20.72 -55.50 46.15
C LEU A 385 -21.82 -55.51 45.07
N ASN A 386 -21.89 -56.54 44.23
CA ASN A 386 -22.97 -56.69 43.24
C ASN A 386 -24.27 -57.28 43.82
N ARG A 387 -24.27 -57.84 45.04
CA ARG A 387 -25.47 -58.51 45.61
C ARG A 387 -26.42 -57.59 46.38
N GLU A 388 -25.97 -56.44 46.85
CA GLU A 388 -26.82 -55.51 47.62
C GLU A 388 -27.76 -54.69 46.72
N LYS A 389 -27.38 -54.49 45.44
CA LYS A 389 -28.12 -53.68 44.46
C LYS A 389 -29.48 -54.28 44.04
N ASP A 390 -29.60 -55.60 44.01
CA ASP A 390 -30.80 -56.31 43.52
C ASP A 390 -31.86 -56.58 44.60
N ILE A 391 -31.53 -56.38 45.87
CA ILE A 391 -32.44 -56.66 46.99
C ILE A 391 -33.39 -55.47 47.23
N LEU A 392 -32.92 -54.23 47.03
CA LEU A 392 -33.73 -53.02 47.28
C LEU A 392 -34.84 -52.79 46.23
N ASN A 393 -34.69 -53.28 45.00
CA ASN A 393 -35.68 -53.10 43.94
C ASN A 393 -36.92 -54.02 44.07
N LYS A 394 -36.89 -55.06 44.92
CA LYS A 394 -37.98 -56.06 45.03
C LYS A 394 -38.99 -55.79 46.16
N THR A 395 -38.73 -54.81 47.03
CA THR A 395 -39.64 -54.45 48.14
C THR A 395 -40.72 -53.46 47.71
N VAL A 396 -40.38 -52.47 46.87
CA VAL A 396 -41.31 -51.44 46.38
C VAL A 396 -42.48 -52.06 45.60
N GLN A 397 -42.22 -53.10 44.80
CA GLN A 397 -43.19 -53.70 43.88
C GLN A 397 -44.24 -54.60 44.56
N LYS A 398 -44.16 -54.83 45.88
CA LYS A 398 -45.18 -55.58 46.65
C LYS A 398 -46.32 -54.72 47.18
N ILE A 399 -45.99 -53.55 47.72
CA ILE A 399 -46.95 -52.60 48.34
C ILE A 399 -48.01 -52.14 47.33
N GLN A 400 -47.69 -52.18 46.04
CA GLN A 400 -48.57 -51.74 44.96
C GLN A 400 -49.71 -52.73 44.62
N ASN A 401 -49.63 -54.00 45.07
CA ASN A 401 -50.66 -55.02 44.79
C ASN A 401 -51.68 -55.17 45.94
N GLU A 402 -51.28 -54.96 47.20
CA GLU A 402 -52.17 -55.06 48.37
C GLU A 402 -53.26 -53.96 48.38
N ALA A 403 -53.07 -52.90 47.59
CA ALA A 403 -54.07 -51.86 47.34
C ALA A 403 -55.24 -52.32 46.45
N LEU A 404 -55.08 -53.38 45.64
CA LEU A 404 -56.10 -53.86 44.69
C LEU A 404 -57.10 -54.83 45.32
N GLU A 405 -56.69 -55.65 46.29
CA GLU A 405 -57.56 -56.66 46.91
C GLU A 405 -58.64 -56.03 47.81
N ASN A 406 -58.32 -54.89 48.43
CA ASN A 406 -59.28 -54.11 49.24
C ASN A 406 -60.50 -53.61 48.43
N LEU A 407 -60.43 -53.55 47.09
CA LEU A 407 -61.57 -53.17 46.26
C LEU A 407 -62.62 -54.29 46.12
N GLN A 408 -62.23 -55.57 46.28
CA GLN A 408 -63.12 -56.71 46.04
C GLN A 408 -64.02 -57.06 47.24
N MET A 409 -63.61 -56.71 48.47
CA MET A 409 -64.43 -56.90 49.68
C MET A 409 -65.70 -56.03 49.70
N LEU A 410 -65.71 -54.91 48.96
CA LEU A 410 -66.87 -54.01 48.87
C LEU A 410 -68.05 -54.64 48.11
N ALA A 411 -67.78 -55.44 47.07
CA ALA A 411 -68.81 -56.05 46.24
C ALA A 411 -69.65 -57.11 46.98
N LEU A 412 -69.09 -57.78 47.99
CA LEU A 412 -69.76 -58.89 48.69
C LEU A 412 -70.81 -58.41 49.73
N GLN A 413 -70.66 -57.19 50.26
CA GLN A 413 -71.62 -56.63 51.21
C GLN A 413 -72.92 -56.18 50.55
N GLU A 414 -72.86 -55.66 49.32
CA GLU A 414 -74.01 -55.07 48.65
C GLU A 414 -75.11 -56.09 48.28
N GLN A 415 -74.71 -57.35 48.01
CA GLN A 415 -75.64 -58.44 47.75
C GLN A 415 -76.53 -58.77 48.97
N ARG A 416 -76.04 -58.54 50.20
CA ARG A 416 -76.74 -58.92 51.43
C ARG A 416 -77.84 -57.93 51.85
N ARG A 417 -77.83 -56.70 51.32
CA ARG A 417 -78.86 -55.68 51.61
C ARG A 417 -80.22 -56.02 50.98
N LYS A 418 -80.22 -56.57 49.75
CA LYS A 418 -81.44 -56.75 48.93
C LYS A 418 -82.42 -57.83 49.42
N GLN A 419 -82.05 -58.66 50.39
CA GLN A 419 -82.96 -59.70 50.92
C GLN A 419 -83.88 -59.20 52.05
N LEU A 420 -83.52 -58.12 52.75
CA LEU A 420 -84.29 -57.61 53.90
C LEU A 420 -85.43 -56.63 53.51
N GLU A 421 -85.42 -56.11 52.28
CA GLU A 421 -86.42 -55.12 51.82
C GLU A 421 -87.76 -55.77 51.42
N HIS A 422 -87.84 -57.09 51.28
CA HIS A 422 -89.04 -57.79 50.78
C HIS A 422 -90.11 -58.08 51.85
N GLU A 423 -89.72 -58.37 53.08
CA GLU A 423 -90.64 -58.87 54.13
C GLU A 423 -91.60 -57.80 54.66
N LEU A 424 -91.21 -56.52 54.58
CA LEU A 424 -91.96 -55.39 55.15
C LEU A 424 -93.29 -55.07 54.43
N GLN A 425 -93.48 -55.52 53.18
CA GLN A 425 -94.57 -55.04 52.33
C GLN A 425 -95.94 -55.69 52.63
N VAL A 426 -95.96 -56.86 53.28
CA VAL A 426 -97.17 -57.70 53.41
C VAL A 426 -98.17 -57.17 54.45
N HIS A 427 -97.71 -56.58 55.55
CA HIS A 427 -98.57 -56.28 56.71
C HIS A 427 -99.53 -55.09 56.54
N ALA A 428 -99.34 -54.22 55.54
CA ALA A 428 -100.08 -52.96 55.43
C ALA A 428 -101.55 -53.09 54.96
N ALA A 429 -101.94 -54.20 54.34
CA ALA A 429 -103.20 -54.28 53.60
C ALA A 429 -104.47 -54.45 54.45
N GLN A 430 -104.36 -54.86 55.72
CA GLN A 430 -105.48 -55.49 56.44
C GLN A 430 -106.41 -54.53 57.19
N THR A 431 -105.99 -53.28 57.44
CA THR A 431 -106.67 -52.34 58.36
C THR A 431 -107.91 -51.64 57.79
N ASN A 432 -108.05 -51.54 56.46
CA ASN A 432 -108.93 -50.54 55.85
C ASN A 432 -110.45 -50.90 55.81
N LYS A 433 -110.83 -52.13 56.16
CA LYS A 433 -112.17 -52.69 55.84
C LYS A 433 -113.31 -52.29 56.80
N GLN A 434 -113.02 -51.75 57.99
CA GLN A 434 -113.99 -51.69 59.10
C GLN A 434 -114.83 -50.40 59.24
N ARG A 435 -114.64 -49.37 58.41
CA ARG A 435 -115.13 -47.99 58.70
C ARG A 435 -116.53 -47.58 58.19
N LEU A 436 -117.23 -48.38 57.38
CA LEU A 436 -118.33 -47.87 56.55
C LEU A 436 -119.76 -47.91 57.14
N THR A 437 -120.04 -48.74 58.15
CA THR A 437 -121.41 -49.22 58.42
C THR A 437 -122.33 -48.26 59.21
N ILE A 438 -121.83 -47.15 59.76
CA ILE A 438 -122.50 -46.45 60.88
C ILE A 438 -123.51 -45.35 60.47
N ARG A 439 -123.41 -44.77 59.27
CA ARG A 439 -123.99 -43.44 58.94
C ARG A 439 -125.51 -43.34 58.67
N GLN A 440 -126.29 -44.43 58.67
CA GLN A 440 -127.56 -44.44 57.94
C GLN A 440 -128.82 -44.02 58.74
N LEU A 441 -128.81 -44.05 60.08
CA LEU A 441 -130.04 -44.15 60.88
C LEU A 441 -130.61 -42.83 61.45
N GLU A 442 -129.92 -41.70 61.30
CA GLU A 442 -130.21 -40.49 62.10
C GLU A 442 -131.20 -39.48 61.46
N LYS A 443 -131.83 -39.81 60.32
CA LYS A 443 -132.31 -38.78 59.38
C LYS A 443 -133.82 -38.47 59.35
N ASP A 444 -134.69 -39.35 59.82
CA ASP A 444 -136.12 -39.30 59.46
C ASP A 444 -137.04 -38.55 60.45
N LYS A 445 -136.52 -38.08 61.59
CA LYS A 445 -137.34 -37.61 62.73
C LYS A 445 -137.83 -36.16 62.62
N ASP A 446 -137.05 -35.26 62.01
CA ASP A 446 -137.18 -33.83 62.26
C ASP A 446 -138.23 -33.09 61.40
N ARG A 447 -138.70 -33.73 60.32
CA ARG A 447 -139.52 -33.11 59.23
C ARG A 447 -140.88 -32.53 59.66
N MET A 448 -141.52 -33.06 60.71
CA MET A 448 -142.94 -32.78 60.99
C MET A 448 -143.19 -31.53 61.86
N LEU A 449 -142.14 -30.84 62.32
CA LEU A 449 -142.25 -29.63 63.14
C LEU A 449 -142.19 -28.32 62.33
N GLU A 450 -141.79 -28.40 61.07
CA GLU A 450 -141.45 -27.24 60.23
C GLU A 450 -142.70 -26.56 59.63
N GLU A 451 -143.77 -27.31 59.35
CA GLU A 451 -144.94 -26.83 58.59
C GLU A 451 -145.75 -25.74 59.31
N THR A 452 -145.88 -25.81 60.64
CA THR A 452 -146.71 -24.86 61.42
C THR A 452 -146.07 -23.47 61.53
N ILE A 453 -144.74 -23.39 61.51
CA ILE A 453 -143.98 -22.14 61.60
C ILE A 453 -144.14 -21.35 60.28
N ALA A 454 -144.02 -22.04 59.15
CA ALA A 454 -143.99 -21.47 57.80
C ALA A 454 -145.23 -20.64 57.39
N LEU A 455 -146.38 -20.78 58.08
CA LEU A 455 -147.60 -20.02 57.78
C LEU A 455 -147.66 -18.65 58.47
N ASN A 456 -146.99 -18.45 59.62
CA ASN A 456 -146.97 -17.16 60.29
C ASN A 456 -145.89 -16.24 59.71
N ASP A 457 -144.70 -16.80 59.44
CA ASP A 457 -143.59 -16.13 58.75
C ASP A 457 -144.05 -15.49 57.42
N LYS A 458 -145.01 -16.14 56.73
CA LYS A 458 -145.56 -15.70 55.44
C LYS A 458 -146.17 -14.31 55.42
N ILE A 459 -146.63 -13.80 56.57
CA ILE A 459 -147.24 -12.47 56.66
C ILE A 459 -146.14 -11.41 56.84
N ASP A 460 -145.18 -11.66 57.73
CA ASP A 460 -144.07 -10.74 58.01
C ASP A 460 -143.07 -10.68 56.85
N GLU A 461 -142.88 -11.76 56.08
CA GLU A 461 -142.15 -11.74 54.80
C GLU A 461 -142.68 -10.65 53.86
N THR A 462 -144.00 -10.55 53.69
CA THR A 462 -144.59 -9.66 52.66
C THR A 462 -144.52 -8.17 53.02
N THR A 463 -144.53 -7.83 54.30
CA THR A 463 -144.44 -6.42 54.73
C THR A 463 -143.00 -5.91 54.65
N GLU A 464 -142.01 -6.73 54.98
CA GLU A 464 -140.60 -6.35 54.86
C GLU A 464 -140.09 -6.43 53.40
N GLU A 465 -140.66 -7.28 52.53
CA GLU A 465 -140.33 -7.27 51.09
C GLU A 465 -140.60 -5.90 50.46
N VAL A 466 -141.74 -5.26 50.77
CA VAL A 466 -142.08 -3.91 50.26
C VAL A 466 -141.04 -2.86 50.68
N ARG A 467 -140.46 -2.99 51.88
CA ARG A 467 -139.34 -2.15 52.33
C ARG A 467 -138.07 -2.42 51.53
N LEU A 468 -137.70 -3.69 51.35
CA LEU A 468 -136.52 -4.09 50.58
C LEU A 468 -136.61 -3.58 49.13
N ARG A 469 -137.75 -3.75 48.44
CA ARG A 469 -137.97 -3.18 47.09
C ARG A 469 -137.79 -1.67 47.02
N THR A 470 -138.07 -0.95 48.12
CA THR A 470 -137.90 0.51 48.18
C THR A 470 -136.41 0.90 48.35
N ALA A 471 -135.61 0.08 49.04
CA ALA A 471 -134.17 0.24 49.13
C ALA A 471 -133.46 -0.12 47.81
N ASP A 472 -133.84 -1.23 47.17
CA ASP A 472 -133.31 -1.69 45.86
C ASP A 472 -133.29 -0.56 44.81
N ILE A 473 -134.40 0.19 44.72
CA ILE A 473 -134.58 1.29 43.76
C ILE A 473 -133.60 2.45 44.03
N LEU A 474 -133.17 2.65 45.27
CA LEU A 474 -132.24 3.70 45.67
C LEU A 474 -130.79 3.33 45.32
N ASP A 475 -130.39 2.08 45.59
CA ASP A 475 -129.05 1.59 45.26
C ASP A 475 -128.85 1.35 43.76
N LEU A 476 -129.88 0.91 43.02
CA LEU A 476 -129.82 0.85 41.54
C LEU A 476 -129.60 2.25 40.92
N LYS A 477 -130.19 3.30 41.50
CA LYS A 477 -129.95 4.72 41.11
C LYS A 477 -128.58 5.25 41.55
N LYS A 478 -127.84 4.53 42.39
CA LYS A 478 -126.46 4.83 42.76
C LYS A 478 -125.51 4.12 41.79
N ALA A 479 -125.65 2.80 41.62
CA ALA A 479 -124.88 2.00 40.68
C ALA A 479 -124.88 2.56 39.24
N LEU A 480 -126.04 3.02 38.74
CA LEU A 480 -126.14 3.63 37.40
C LEU A 480 -125.29 4.91 37.24
N ARG A 481 -125.07 5.67 38.31
CA ARG A 481 -124.21 6.87 38.29
C ARG A 481 -122.74 6.51 38.39
N ASP A 482 -122.39 5.54 39.23
CA ASP A 482 -121.02 5.07 39.40
C ASP A 482 -120.49 4.43 38.10
N GLU A 483 -121.32 3.67 37.38
CA GLU A 483 -120.94 3.09 36.09
C GLU A 483 -120.80 4.16 34.97
N GLY A 484 -121.64 5.20 35.01
CA GLY A 484 -121.49 6.38 34.14
C GLY A 484 -120.19 7.17 34.39
N ILE A 485 -119.63 7.11 35.60
CA ILE A 485 -118.30 7.66 35.93
C ILE A 485 -117.19 6.71 35.44
N ASN A 486 -117.36 5.40 35.60
CA ASN A 486 -116.42 4.37 35.13
C ASN A 486 -116.20 4.43 33.61
N SER A 487 -117.28 4.50 32.83
CA SER A 487 -117.23 4.61 31.37
C SER A 487 -116.38 5.81 30.90
N ARG A 488 -116.51 6.97 31.56
CA ARG A 488 -115.71 8.17 31.26
C ARG A 488 -114.22 7.98 31.60
N LYS A 489 -113.91 7.37 32.75
CA LYS A 489 -112.51 7.04 33.14
C LYS A 489 -111.86 6.11 32.10
N LEU A 490 -112.60 5.11 31.63
CA LEU A 490 -112.11 4.17 30.62
C LEU A 490 -111.77 4.88 29.30
N SER A 491 -112.63 5.80 28.83
CA SER A 491 -112.36 6.59 27.62
C SER A 491 -111.07 7.41 27.72
N VAL A 492 -110.86 8.12 28.84
CA VAL A 492 -109.65 8.95 29.05
C VAL A 492 -108.38 8.09 29.08
N SER A 493 -108.45 6.91 29.71
CA SER A 493 -107.33 5.95 29.72
C SER A 493 -107.01 5.39 28.32
N LEU A 494 -108.03 5.16 27.50
CA LEU A 494 -107.87 4.64 26.13
C LEU A 494 -107.22 5.69 25.21
N ASP A 495 -107.53 6.97 25.38
CA ASP A 495 -106.87 8.04 24.62
C ASP A 495 -105.46 8.37 25.14
N ALA A 496 -105.20 8.27 26.44
CA ALA A 496 -103.84 8.36 26.99
C ALA A 496 -102.93 7.26 26.42
N THR A 497 -103.35 5.98 26.49
CA THR A 497 -102.59 4.85 25.94
C THR A 497 -102.43 4.89 24.42
N ARG A 498 -103.33 5.56 23.68
CA ARG A 498 -103.14 5.89 22.26
C ARG A 498 -101.99 6.89 22.05
N THR A 499 -101.92 7.96 22.85
CA THR A 499 -100.82 8.93 22.73
C THR A 499 -99.47 8.35 23.15
N GLU A 500 -99.42 7.57 24.22
CA GLU A 500 -98.20 6.85 24.66
C GLU A 500 -97.69 5.89 23.59
N ARG A 501 -98.57 5.09 22.99
CA ARG A 501 -98.20 4.15 21.92
C ARG A 501 -97.69 4.86 20.66
N ASN A 502 -98.24 6.03 20.32
CA ASN A 502 -97.75 6.84 19.20
C ASN A 502 -96.37 7.46 19.50
N MET A 503 -96.14 7.93 20.74
CA MET A 503 -94.82 8.40 21.19
C MET A 503 -93.78 7.27 21.18
N LEU A 504 -94.12 6.10 21.73
CA LEU A 504 -93.23 4.93 21.72
C LEU A 504 -92.90 4.46 20.30
N HIS A 505 -93.85 4.49 19.37
CA HIS A 505 -93.58 4.18 17.97
C HIS A 505 -92.65 5.22 17.32
N LYS A 506 -92.85 6.51 17.60
CA LYS A 506 -91.95 7.57 17.11
C LYS A 506 -90.53 7.35 17.62
N ASN A 507 -90.35 7.20 18.94
CA ASN A 507 -89.04 6.97 19.57
C ASN A 507 -88.37 5.68 19.06
N TYR A 508 -89.16 4.63 18.75
CA TYR A 508 -88.66 3.39 18.14
C TYR A 508 -88.15 3.60 16.70
N THR A 509 -88.83 4.41 15.89
CA THR A 509 -88.37 4.79 14.55
C THR A 509 -87.09 5.63 14.63
N GLU A 510 -87.06 6.66 15.49
CA GLU A 510 -85.86 7.49 15.70
C GLU A 510 -84.64 6.65 16.15
N ALA A 511 -84.86 5.67 17.05
CA ALA A 511 -83.81 4.74 17.47
C ALA A 511 -83.37 3.75 16.36
N LEU A 512 -84.25 3.36 15.43
CA LEU A 512 -83.87 2.55 14.27
C LEU A 512 -83.00 3.36 13.30
N ASP A 513 -83.33 4.62 13.08
CA ASP A 513 -82.56 5.53 12.22
C ASP A 513 -81.17 5.80 12.84
N GLU A 514 -81.08 6.07 14.16
CA GLU A 514 -79.79 6.16 14.86
C GLU A 514 -78.95 4.89 14.74
N ILE A 515 -79.56 3.70 14.87
CA ILE A 515 -78.87 2.41 14.67
C ILE A 515 -78.37 2.25 13.23
N GLN A 516 -79.09 2.77 12.24
CA GLN A 516 -78.66 2.74 10.84
C GLN A 516 -77.49 3.71 10.58
N ASP A 517 -77.54 4.90 11.16
CA ASP A 517 -76.49 5.91 11.13
C ASP A 517 -75.20 5.42 11.80
N LEU A 518 -75.31 4.77 12.96
CA LEU A 518 -74.19 4.16 13.68
C LEU A 518 -73.58 3.00 12.87
N LYS A 519 -74.38 2.19 12.15
CA LYS A 519 -73.87 1.17 11.22
C LYS A 519 -73.14 1.77 10.02
N GLN A 520 -73.57 2.92 9.49
CA GLN A 520 -72.84 3.61 8.43
C GLN A 520 -71.50 4.16 8.95
N LYS A 521 -71.51 4.83 10.13
CA LYS A 521 -70.29 5.31 10.80
C LYS A 521 -69.32 4.16 11.11
N GLN A 522 -69.81 3.00 11.56
CA GLN A 522 -69.01 1.79 11.77
C GLN A 522 -68.36 1.29 10.48
N LYS A 523 -69.07 1.28 9.34
CA LYS A 523 -68.49 0.92 8.03
C LYS A 523 -67.40 1.89 7.59
N MET A 524 -67.62 3.20 7.74
CA MET A 524 -66.61 4.22 7.40
C MET A 524 -65.35 4.08 8.25
N LEU A 525 -65.51 3.88 9.57
CA LEU A 525 -64.39 3.63 10.48
C LEU A 525 -63.65 2.33 10.15
N ALA A 526 -64.35 1.26 9.78
CA ALA A 526 -63.73 0.01 9.33
C ALA A 526 -62.90 0.22 8.04
N TYR A 527 -63.41 1.00 7.08
CA TYR A 527 -62.67 1.33 5.85
C TYR A 527 -61.40 2.16 6.14
N GLN A 528 -61.50 3.14 7.05
CA GLN A 528 -60.35 3.91 7.53
C GLN A 528 -59.32 3.05 8.27
N ILE A 529 -59.76 2.04 9.03
CA ILE A 529 -58.87 1.08 9.71
C ILE A 529 -58.10 0.22 8.71
N GLU A 530 -58.73 -0.30 7.65
CA GLU A 530 -58.02 -1.04 6.61
C GLU A 530 -57.07 -0.15 5.80
N GLN A 531 -57.49 1.07 5.42
CA GLN A 531 -56.60 2.01 4.74
C GLN A 531 -55.38 2.39 5.60
N LEU A 532 -55.55 2.58 6.92
CA LEU A 532 -54.44 2.82 7.85
C LEU A 532 -53.53 1.59 8.02
N LYS A 533 -54.03 0.37 7.87
CA LYS A 533 -53.19 -0.85 7.85
C LYS A 533 -52.38 -0.97 6.56
N GLU A 534 -52.95 -0.63 5.40
CA GLU A 534 -52.20 -0.54 4.15
C GLU A 534 -51.10 0.54 4.25
N ASP A 535 -51.42 1.70 4.82
CA ASP A 535 -50.46 2.78 5.07
C ASP A 535 -49.33 2.34 6.03
N ILE A 536 -49.64 1.57 7.07
CA ILE A 536 -48.65 1.02 8.02
C ILE A 536 -47.79 -0.05 7.33
N THR A 537 -48.36 -0.99 6.60
CA THR A 537 -47.60 -2.06 5.92
C THR A 537 -46.75 -1.54 4.76
N GLY A 538 -47.21 -0.49 4.05
CA GLY A 538 -46.40 0.28 3.10
C GLY A 538 -45.21 0.96 3.77
N LYS A 539 -45.42 1.56 4.96
CA LYS A 539 -44.34 2.18 5.74
C LYS A 539 -43.36 1.14 6.32
N GLU A 540 -43.84 -0.02 6.76
CA GLU A 540 -42.97 -1.12 7.21
C GLU A 540 -42.10 -1.71 6.10
N THR A 541 -42.66 -1.89 4.89
CA THR A 541 -41.90 -2.40 3.74
C THR A 541 -40.89 -1.36 3.24
N GLY A 542 -41.26 -0.08 3.25
CA GLY A 542 -40.34 1.04 3.05
C GLY A 542 -39.22 1.10 4.11
N LEU A 543 -39.55 0.89 5.38
CA LEU A 543 -38.56 0.85 6.46
C LEU A 543 -37.56 -0.29 6.26
N LYS A 544 -38.04 -1.52 6.01
CA LYS A 544 -37.20 -2.71 5.78
C LYS A 544 -36.27 -2.54 4.57
N THR A 545 -36.72 -1.86 3.50
CA THR A 545 -35.85 -1.53 2.36
C THR A 545 -34.81 -0.46 2.71
N CYS A 546 -35.17 0.58 3.45
CA CYS A 546 -34.23 1.58 3.98
C CYS A 546 -33.18 0.96 4.93
N GLU A 547 -33.58 0.07 5.85
CA GLU A 547 -32.67 -0.68 6.73
C GLU A 547 -31.71 -1.56 5.92
N GLY A 548 -32.21 -2.25 4.89
CA GLY A 548 -31.39 -3.06 3.97
C GLY A 548 -30.40 -2.22 3.16
N MET A 549 -30.77 -1.00 2.76
CA MET A 549 -29.84 -0.05 2.13
C MET A 549 -28.82 0.50 3.13
N LEU A 550 -29.24 0.85 4.35
CA LEU A 550 -28.36 1.33 5.41
C LEU A 550 -27.31 0.26 5.77
N ALA A 551 -27.70 -1.01 5.91
CA ALA A 551 -26.79 -2.12 6.17
C ALA A 551 -25.76 -2.32 5.04
N LYS A 552 -26.18 -2.22 3.78
CA LYS A 552 -25.27 -2.25 2.61
C LYS A 552 -24.30 -1.07 2.62
N CYS A 553 -24.80 0.14 2.88
CA CYS A 553 -23.98 1.36 2.98
C CYS A 553 -22.96 1.26 4.11
N ASN A 554 -23.38 0.84 5.32
CA ASN A 554 -22.50 0.65 6.48
C ASN A 554 -21.40 -0.37 6.18
N LYS A 555 -21.75 -1.55 5.64
CA LYS A 555 -20.76 -2.58 5.26
C LYS A 555 -19.75 -2.06 4.23
N LYS A 556 -20.19 -1.26 3.25
CA LYS A 556 -19.27 -0.63 2.28
C LYS A 556 -18.43 0.49 2.89
N ASN A 557 -18.96 1.23 3.85
CA ASN A 557 -18.21 2.22 4.65
C ASN A 557 -17.11 1.54 5.48
N GLU A 558 -17.40 0.35 6.01
CA GLU A 558 -16.47 -0.46 6.81
C GLU A 558 -15.35 -1.06 5.94
N GLN A 559 -15.68 -1.55 4.74
CA GLN A 559 -14.69 -1.94 3.72
C GLN A 559 -13.80 -0.77 3.29
N LEU A 560 -14.38 0.39 2.98
CA LEU A 560 -13.61 1.59 2.62
C LEU A 560 -12.71 2.06 3.79
N ARG A 561 -13.12 1.86 5.05
CA ARG A 561 -12.27 2.14 6.22
C ARG A 561 -11.08 1.19 6.32
N THR A 562 -11.25 -0.11 6.09
CA THR A 562 -10.13 -1.06 6.12
C THR A 562 -9.19 -0.87 4.93
N GLU A 563 -9.71 -0.56 3.74
CA GLU A 563 -8.92 -0.15 2.57
C GLU A 563 -8.10 1.11 2.84
N VAL A 564 -8.71 2.17 3.38
CA VAL A 564 -8.01 3.40 3.76
C VAL A 564 -6.93 3.12 4.81
N GLN A 565 -7.19 2.28 5.81
CA GLN A 565 -6.17 1.88 6.80
C GLN A 565 -5.00 1.14 6.13
N ALA A 566 -5.27 0.16 5.25
CA ALA A 566 -4.24 -0.57 4.52
C ALA A 566 -3.40 0.35 3.60
N VAL A 567 -4.03 1.32 2.93
CA VAL A 567 -3.34 2.31 2.09
C VAL A 567 -2.51 3.27 2.94
N THR A 568 -3.00 3.73 4.10
CA THR A 568 -2.21 4.60 4.99
C THR A 568 -1.02 3.87 5.63
N ALA A 569 -1.14 2.57 5.93
CA ALA A 569 -0.03 1.74 6.39
C ALA A 569 1.07 1.63 5.31
N LYS A 570 0.71 1.23 4.07
CA LYS A 570 1.62 1.20 2.92
C LYS A 570 2.27 2.57 2.65
N LEU A 571 1.50 3.66 2.80
CA LEU A 571 2.02 5.02 2.66
C LEU A 571 3.00 5.41 3.78
N SER A 572 2.87 4.86 5.00
CA SER A 572 3.85 5.08 6.07
C SER A 572 5.12 4.26 5.88
N GLU A 573 4.99 3.04 5.37
CA GLU A 573 6.10 2.13 5.04
C GLU A 573 6.95 2.71 3.91
N ALA A 574 6.34 3.06 2.77
CA ALA A 574 7.02 3.72 1.65
C ALA A 574 7.67 5.07 2.04
N LYS A 575 7.12 5.79 3.02
CA LYS A 575 7.77 7.00 3.56
C LYS A 575 9.02 6.67 4.38
N ALA A 576 8.98 5.59 5.19
CA ALA A 576 10.15 5.11 5.90
C ALA A 576 11.26 4.72 4.90
N ASP A 577 10.93 3.94 3.87
CA ASP A 577 11.86 3.54 2.80
C ASP A 577 12.47 4.74 2.07
N ILE A 578 11.67 5.73 1.68
CA ILE A 578 12.16 6.99 1.07
C ILE A 578 13.13 7.72 2.02
N THR A 579 12.88 7.71 3.34
CA THR A 579 13.83 8.31 4.30
C THR A 579 15.10 7.50 4.51
N ALA A 580 15.05 6.17 4.43
CA ALA A 580 16.21 5.30 4.48
C ALA A 580 17.08 5.47 3.22
N LEU A 581 16.46 5.45 2.04
CA LEU A 581 17.12 5.65 0.75
C LEU A 581 17.82 7.02 0.68
N ARG A 582 17.21 8.10 1.19
CA ARG A 582 17.84 9.42 1.28
C ARG A 582 19.02 9.48 2.26
N GLN A 583 19.01 8.69 3.34
CA GLN A 583 20.16 8.59 4.24
C GLN A 583 21.32 7.84 3.56
N GLU A 584 21.03 6.79 2.80
CA GLU A 584 22.02 6.05 2.04
C GLU A 584 22.57 6.87 0.85
N GLU A 585 21.72 7.61 0.13
CA GLU A 585 22.12 8.58 -0.89
C GLU A 585 23.09 9.62 -0.31
N ALA A 586 22.78 10.19 0.86
CA ALA A 586 23.67 11.12 1.56
C ALA A 586 24.99 10.46 2.03
N ARG A 587 24.99 9.16 2.34
CA ARG A 587 26.19 8.38 2.69
C ARG A 587 27.07 8.14 1.47
N LEU A 588 26.47 7.70 0.35
CA LEU A 588 27.17 7.45 -0.91
C LEU A 588 27.75 8.75 -1.49
N ASN A 589 27.01 9.86 -1.45
CA ASN A 589 27.51 11.16 -1.89
C ASN A 589 28.73 11.65 -1.09
N ARG A 590 28.81 11.37 0.22
CA ARG A 590 30.02 11.64 1.01
C ARG A 590 31.20 10.77 0.57
N ILE A 591 30.97 9.47 0.37
CA ILE A 591 32.02 8.54 -0.10
C ILE A 591 32.55 8.95 -1.48
N ILE A 592 31.69 9.42 -2.38
CA ILE A 592 32.08 9.98 -3.68
C ILE A 592 32.94 11.23 -3.50
N GLN A 593 32.52 12.20 -2.67
CA GLN A 593 33.29 13.42 -2.39
C GLN A 593 34.66 13.12 -1.75
N GLU A 594 34.74 12.19 -0.81
CA GLU A 594 35.99 11.74 -0.20
C GLU A 594 36.90 11.04 -1.22
N SER A 595 36.33 10.21 -2.10
CA SER A 595 37.04 9.51 -3.18
C SER A 595 37.59 10.48 -4.22
N ASP A 596 36.82 11.50 -4.62
CA ASP A 596 37.25 12.53 -5.56
C ASP A 596 38.29 13.47 -4.95
N ALA A 597 38.17 13.82 -3.66
CA ALA A 597 39.21 14.54 -2.93
C ALA A 597 40.51 13.72 -2.81
N GLY A 598 40.42 12.39 -2.68
CA GLY A 598 41.56 11.48 -2.76
C GLY A 598 42.18 11.44 -4.16
N ARG A 599 41.35 11.28 -5.19
CA ARG A 599 41.74 11.28 -6.61
C ARG A 599 42.46 12.57 -7.01
N ALA A 600 41.96 13.72 -6.57
CA ALA A 600 42.57 15.03 -6.82
C ALA A 600 43.96 15.17 -6.16
N LYS A 601 44.16 14.63 -4.95
CA LYS A 601 45.48 14.59 -4.30
C LYS A 601 46.46 13.71 -5.07
N LEU A 602 46.06 12.48 -5.42
CA LEU A 602 46.90 11.55 -6.17
C LEU A 602 47.29 12.09 -7.56
N MET A 603 46.37 12.79 -8.25
CA MET A 603 46.70 13.46 -9.52
C MET A 603 47.76 14.55 -9.34
N LYS A 604 47.66 15.36 -8.27
CA LYS A 604 48.65 16.40 -7.96
C LYS A 604 50.01 15.84 -7.52
N GLU A 605 50.02 14.72 -6.79
CA GLU A 605 51.24 13.99 -6.43
C GLU A 605 51.91 13.39 -7.67
N LEU A 606 51.13 12.83 -8.60
CA LEU A 606 51.63 12.32 -9.88
C LEU A 606 52.16 13.44 -10.79
N GLU A 607 51.50 14.60 -10.83
CA GLU A 607 52.01 15.80 -11.51
C GLU A 607 53.34 16.28 -10.89
N GLY A 608 53.46 16.26 -9.55
CA GLY A 608 54.71 16.52 -8.85
C GLY A 608 55.84 15.57 -9.27
N LEU A 609 55.57 14.25 -9.25
CA LEU A 609 56.53 13.22 -9.67
C LEU A 609 56.91 13.32 -11.16
N MET A 610 56.00 13.75 -12.03
CA MET A 610 56.32 14.04 -13.44
C MET A 610 57.26 15.24 -13.58
N ASN A 611 57.02 16.32 -12.83
CA ASN A 611 57.91 17.48 -12.81
C ASN A 611 59.30 17.12 -12.24
N GLU A 612 59.38 16.32 -11.17
CA GLU A 612 60.65 15.81 -10.63
C GLU A 612 61.39 14.94 -11.64
N ARG A 613 60.70 13.99 -12.29
CA ARG A 613 61.24 13.16 -13.38
C ARG A 613 61.82 14.02 -14.50
N ASP A 614 61.13 15.07 -14.92
CA ASP A 614 61.54 15.88 -16.07
C ASP A 614 62.70 16.82 -15.72
N VAL A 615 62.75 17.33 -14.48
CA VAL A 615 63.93 18.03 -13.94
C VAL A 615 65.15 17.11 -13.88
N ILE A 616 65.00 15.87 -13.39
CA ILE A 616 66.08 14.88 -13.35
C ILE A 616 66.51 14.46 -14.77
N GLY A 617 65.56 14.30 -15.69
CA GLY A 617 65.83 14.04 -17.10
C GLY A 617 66.65 15.16 -17.76
N ALA A 618 66.28 16.41 -17.54
CA ALA A 618 67.04 17.57 -18.02
C ALA A 618 68.44 17.66 -17.40
N GLN A 619 68.61 17.27 -16.13
CA GLN A 619 69.94 17.17 -15.50
C GLN A 619 70.80 16.04 -16.10
N LEU A 620 70.19 14.87 -16.36
CA LEU A 620 70.86 13.72 -16.99
C LEU A 620 71.34 14.06 -18.41
N VAL A 621 70.53 14.73 -19.22
CA VAL A 621 70.92 15.19 -20.57
C VAL A 621 72.14 16.11 -20.47
N ARG A 622 72.06 17.19 -19.67
CA ARG A 622 73.18 18.14 -19.48
C ARG A 622 74.47 17.46 -19.00
N ARG A 623 74.36 16.41 -18.17
CA ARG A 623 75.52 15.63 -17.69
C ARG A 623 76.09 14.70 -18.77
N ASN A 624 75.25 14.18 -19.66
CA ASN A 624 75.69 13.42 -20.82
C ASN A 624 76.38 14.33 -21.86
N ASP A 625 75.89 15.55 -22.04
CA ASP A 625 76.52 16.58 -22.87
C ASP A 625 77.90 16.97 -22.30
N GLU A 626 77.98 17.21 -20.98
CA GLU A 626 79.22 17.48 -20.25
C GLU A 626 80.25 16.33 -20.40
N ILE A 627 79.81 15.08 -20.25
CA ILE A 627 80.63 13.88 -20.46
C ILE A 627 81.12 13.79 -21.92
N SER A 628 80.25 14.09 -22.89
CA SER A 628 80.59 14.07 -24.33
C SER A 628 81.63 15.13 -24.68
N LEU A 629 81.50 16.34 -24.13
CA LEU A 629 82.48 17.42 -24.25
C LEU A 629 83.82 17.06 -23.60
N LEU A 630 83.79 16.35 -22.46
CA LEU A 630 85.01 15.84 -21.81
C LEU A 630 85.70 14.75 -22.64
N TYR A 631 84.97 13.83 -23.27
CA TYR A 631 85.55 12.82 -24.15
C TYR A 631 86.22 13.43 -25.39
N GLU A 632 85.57 14.38 -26.07
CA GLU A 632 86.19 15.04 -27.23
C GLU A 632 87.39 15.91 -26.80
N LYS A 633 87.35 16.54 -25.61
CA LYS A 633 88.49 17.24 -25.04
C LYS A 633 89.67 16.30 -24.75
N ILE A 634 89.42 15.12 -24.19
CA ILE A 634 90.45 14.08 -23.96
C ILE A 634 91.06 13.67 -25.30
N ARG A 635 90.22 13.34 -26.30
CA ARG A 635 90.64 12.96 -27.65
C ARG A 635 91.53 14.02 -28.34
N ILE A 636 91.17 15.31 -28.22
CA ILE A 636 91.97 16.43 -28.74
C ILE A 636 93.32 16.52 -28.02
N LEU A 637 93.35 16.32 -26.69
CA LEU A 637 94.58 16.29 -25.91
C LEU A 637 95.46 15.08 -26.24
N GLU A 638 94.88 13.89 -26.45
CA GLU A 638 95.58 12.68 -26.89
C GLU A 638 96.24 12.88 -28.26
N VAL A 639 95.49 13.39 -29.25
CA VAL A 639 96.04 13.69 -30.59
C VAL A 639 97.15 14.74 -30.53
N THR A 640 97.02 15.73 -29.64
CA THR A 640 98.05 16.75 -29.40
C THR A 640 99.29 16.16 -28.73
N LEU A 641 99.11 15.24 -27.77
CA LEU A 641 100.19 14.55 -27.06
C LEU A 641 100.98 13.66 -28.02
N HIS A 642 100.33 12.76 -28.78
CA HIS A 642 101.00 11.90 -29.76
C HIS A 642 101.77 12.71 -30.82
N ARG A 643 101.26 13.88 -31.21
CA ARG A 643 101.98 14.82 -32.09
C ARG A 643 103.22 15.41 -31.42
N GLY A 644 103.12 15.80 -30.15
CA GLY A 644 104.23 16.31 -29.35
C GLY A 644 105.31 15.24 -29.08
N GLU A 645 104.92 14.03 -28.74
CA GLU A 645 105.79 12.86 -28.55
C GLU A 645 106.58 12.57 -29.83
N ARG A 646 105.91 12.45 -30.98
CA ARG A 646 106.57 12.23 -32.27
C ARG A 646 107.53 13.37 -32.65
N GLN A 647 107.22 14.61 -32.29
CA GLN A 647 108.14 15.75 -32.47
C GLN A 647 109.33 15.68 -31.50
N TYR A 648 109.13 15.23 -30.27
CA TYR A 648 110.19 15.02 -29.29
C TYR A 648 111.14 13.89 -29.71
N GLU A 649 110.61 12.73 -30.16
CA GLU A 649 111.38 11.63 -30.72
C GLU A 649 112.27 12.08 -31.88
N GLN A 650 111.72 12.87 -32.82
CA GLN A 650 112.50 13.46 -33.91
C GLN A 650 113.66 14.31 -33.41
N ARG A 651 113.46 15.13 -32.36
CA ARG A 651 114.54 15.96 -31.78
C ARG A 651 115.55 15.14 -30.97
N VAL A 652 115.14 14.04 -30.34
CA VAL A 652 116.06 13.09 -29.70
C VAL A 652 116.94 12.41 -30.75
N GLU A 653 116.38 12.05 -31.90
CA GLU A 653 117.13 11.47 -33.03
C GLU A 653 118.06 12.50 -33.69
N ASP A 654 117.62 13.74 -33.92
CA ASP A 654 118.49 14.84 -34.37
C ASP A 654 119.69 15.01 -33.44
N ILE A 655 119.46 15.00 -32.12
CA ILE A 655 120.52 15.08 -31.10
C ILE A 655 121.43 13.84 -31.15
N ARG A 656 120.90 12.65 -31.44
CA ARG A 656 121.70 11.43 -31.62
C ARG A 656 122.62 11.54 -32.85
N LEU A 657 122.09 12.00 -33.98
CA LEU A 657 122.84 12.21 -35.22
C LEU A 657 123.91 13.30 -35.05
N LEU A 658 123.57 14.44 -34.43
CA LEU A 658 124.54 15.50 -34.12
C LEU A 658 125.64 15.02 -33.17
N ARG A 659 125.32 14.18 -32.16
CA ARG A 659 126.33 13.56 -31.29
C ARG A 659 127.27 12.63 -32.06
N LEU A 660 126.75 11.85 -33.01
CA LEU A 660 127.57 10.98 -33.88
C LEU A 660 128.49 11.81 -34.80
N GLU A 661 127.99 12.88 -35.40
CA GLU A 661 128.81 13.76 -36.25
C GLU A 661 129.86 14.53 -35.43
N ILE A 662 129.55 14.98 -34.20
CA ILE A 662 130.55 15.52 -33.27
C ILE A 662 131.64 14.48 -32.95
N ILE A 663 131.30 13.20 -32.79
CA ILE A 663 132.27 12.12 -32.57
C ILE A 663 133.13 11.89 -33.83
N ARG A 664 132.54 11.93 -35.03
CA ARG A 664 133.24 11.85 -36.31
C ARG A 664 134.22 13.01 -36.48
N LEU A 665 133.75 14.25 -36.38
CA LEU A 665 134.57 15.46 -36.52
C LEU A 665 135.70 15.52 -35.47
N ARG A 666 135.48 15.00 -34.26
CA ARG A 666 136.56 14.83 -33.25
C ARG A 666 137.59 13.78 -33.67
N LYS A 667 137.18 12.64 -34.23
CA LYS A 667 138.10 11.63 -34.78
C LYS A 667 138.90 12.18 -35.95
N GLU A 668 138.23 12.88 -36.86
CA GLU A 668 138.82 13.51 -38.05
C GLU A 668 139.82 14.59 -37.66
N LYS A 669 139.46 15.50 -36.74
CA LYS A 669 140.40 16.46 -36.13
C LYS A 669 141.61 15.74 -35.53
N ASN A 670 141.41 14.68 -34.74
CA ASN A 670 142.52 13.97 -34.10
C ASN A 670 143.44 13.25 -35.13
N LEU A 671 142.90 12.76 -36.25
CA LEU A 671 143.69 12.22 -37.35
C LEU A 671 144.49 13.32 -38.08
N LEU A 672 143.87 14.48 -38.33
CA LEU A 672 144.54 15.64 -38.93
C LEU A 672 145.62 16.22 -38.02
N SER A 673 145.38 16.31 -36.70
CA SER A 673 146.38 16.71 -35.71
C SER A 673 147.59 15.76 -35.71
N LYS A 674 147.37 14.44 -35.73
CA LYS A 674 148.45 13.47 -35.89
C LYS A 674 149.17 13.57 -37.24
N GLY A 675 148.45 13.93 -38.31
CA GLY A 675 149.04 14.26 -39.60
C GLY A 675 149.95 15.48 -39.57
N ILE A 676 149.63 16.48 -38.73
CA ILE A 676 150.45 17.68 -38.52
C ILE A 676 151.66 17.37 -37.62
N GLU A 677 151.49 16.58 -36.56
CA GLU A 677 152.58 16.06 -35.72
C GLU A 677 153.59 15.26 -36.56
N ASN A 678 153.10 14.30 -37.35
CA ASN A 678 153.94 13.55 -38.30
C ASN A 678 154.58 14.46 -39.38
N MET A 679 154.01 15.62 -39.69
CA MET A 679 154.56 16.52 -40.72
C MET A 679 155.79 17.30 -40.24
N THR A 680 156.01 17.51 -38.93
CA THR A 680 157.33 17.98 -38.46
C THR A 680 158.39 16.89 -38.60
N ASP A 681 158.03 15.64 -38.31
CA ASP A 681 158.95 14.50 -38.44
C ASP A 681 159.27 14.21 -39.91
N LEU A 682 158.29 14.22 -40.82
CA LEU A 682 158.54 14.09 -42.26
C LEU A 682 159.38 15.26 -42.82
N ARG A 683 159.29 16.47 -42.26
CA ARG A 683 160.18 17.59 -42.66
C ARG A 683 161.61 17.38 -42.17
N LEU A 684 161.80 16.83 -40.98
CA LEU A 684 163.11 16.40 -40.48
C LEU A 684 163.67 15.21 -41.29
N GLU A 685 162.83 14.26 -41.68
CA GLU A 685 163.16 13.14 -42.56
C GLU A 685 163.62 13.65 -43.93
N VAL A 686 162.85 14.57 -44.56
CA VAL A 686 163.24 15.21 -45.83
C VAL A 686 164.55 15.99 -45.69
N PHE A 687 164.74 16.80 -44.65
CA PHE A 687 165.99 17.52 -44.42
C PHE A 687 167.18 16.55 -44.19
N ASN A 688 166.97 15.45 -43.47
CA ASN A 688 167.97 14.40 -43.31
C ASN A 688 168.30 13.72 -44.63
N LEU A 689 167.30 13.39 -45.46
CA LEU A 689 167.45 12.79 -46.77
C LEU A 689 168.10 13.74 -47.79
N GLU A 690 167.82 15.05 -47.72
CA GLU A 690 168.52 16.07 -48.51
C GLU A 690 169.98 16.22 -48.08
N ARG A 691 170.25 16.20 -46.77
CA ARG A 691 171.62 16.18 -46.22
C ARG A 691 172.37 14.90 -46.57
N GLU A 692 171.68 13.76 -46.60
CA GLU A 692 172.25 12.47 -47.00
C GLU A 692 172.42 12.33 -48.51
N LEU A 693 171.55 12.94 -49.31
CA LEU A 693 171.74 13.13 -50.75
C LEU A 693 172.92 14.07 -51.04
N GLY A 694 173.09 15.13 -50.25
CA GLY A 694 174.27 16.01 -50.30
C GLY A 694 175.55 15.27 -49.95
N ARG A 695 175.56 14.51 -48.84
CA ARG A 695 176.66 13.61 -48.45
C ARG A 695 176.91 12.53 -49.52
N SER A 696 175.87 12.03 -50.17
CA SER A 696 175.99 11.00 -51.21
C SER A 696 176.49 11.58 -52.53
N ARG A 697 176.15 12.82 -52.88
CA ARG A 697 176.74 13.56 -54.01
C ARG A 697 178.22 13.89 -53.76
N LEU A 698 178.57 14.29 -52.53
CA LEU A 698 179.97 14.45 -52.11
C LEU A 698 180.74 13.12 -52.11
N ARG A 699 180.11 12.03 -51.65
CA ARG A 699 180.70 10.69 -51.69
C ARG A 699 180.78 10.13 -53.11
N VAL A 700 179.85 10.46 -54.00
CA VAL A 700 179.94 10.14 -55.43
C VAL A 700 181.11 10.90 -56.05
N ARG A 701 181.28 12.21 -55.80
CA ARG A 701 182.49 12.94 -56.22
C ARG A 701 183.78 12.31 -55.69
N ALA A 702 183.85 11.99 -54.40
CA ALA A 702 185.01 11.32 -53.82
C ALA A 702 185.22 9.88 -54.36
N LEU A 703 184.19 9.25 -54.93
CA LEU A 703 184.27 7.95 -55.62
C LEU A 703 184.52 8.10 -57.13
N GLU A 704 184.22 9.25 -57.73
CA GLU A 704 184.62 9.65 -59.09
C GLU A 704 186.12 9.98 -59.08
N GLU A 705 186.58 10.76 -58.10
CA GLU A 705 188.01 11.00 -57.80
C GLU A 705 188.74 9.67 -57.48
N ALA A 706 188.16 8.78 -56.66
CA ALA A 706 188.75 7.46 -56.40
C ALA A 706 188.60 6.46 -57.57
N LEU A 707 187.77 6.74 -58.58
CA LEU A 707 187.66 5.93 -59.79
C LEU A 707 188.84 6.16 -60.74
N GLU A 708 189.58 7.27 -60.59
CA GLU A 708 190.86 7.49 -61.29
C GLU A 708 191.97 6.54 -60.77
N THR A 709 191.81 5.92 -59.60
CA THR A 709 192.76 4.93 -59.03
C THR A 709 192.05 3.71 -58.39
N PRO A 710 191.63 2.70 -59.16
CA PRO A 710 190.78 1.63 -58.65
C PRO A 710 191.54 0.51 -57.90
N LEU A 711 191.27 0.35 -56.60
CA LEU A 711 191.57 -0.87 -55.84
C LEU A 711 190.31 -1.35 -55.08
N ASN A 712 189.63 -2.35 -55.65
CA ASN A 712 188.40 -2.96 -55.16
C ASN A 712 188.68 -4.09 -54.11
N VAL A 713 187.65 -4.51 -53.35
CA VAL A 713 187.25 -5.93 -53.13
C VAL A 713 186.04 -6.10 -52.16
N HIS A 714 185.05 -6.89 -52.63
CA HIS A 714 183.88 -7.60 -52.03
C HIS A 714 183.30 -7.26 -50.62
N ARG A 715 181.98 -7.31 -50.28
CA ARG A 715 180.70 -7.85 -50.85
C ARG A 715 180.27 -9.31 -50.50
N TRP A 716 179.76 -9.60 -49.28
CA TRP A 716 178.50 -10.39 -48.98
C TRP A 716 178.19 -10.73 -47.47
N ARG A 717 177.09 -11.46 -47.19
CA ARG A 717 176.29 -11.54 -45.92
C ARG A 717 175.77 -12.99 -45.63
N LYS A 718 175.37 -13.31 -44.37
CA LYS A 718 174.50 -14.48 -44.00
C LYS A 718 173.41 -14.13 -42.95
N LEU A 719 172.47 -15.05 -42.67
CA LEU A 719 171.27 -14.92 -41.80
C LEU A 719 170.90 -16.28 -41.12
N GLN A 720 170.10 -16.31 -40.04
CA GLN A 720 169.65 -17.52 -39.29
C GLN A 720 168.28 -17.34 -38.58
N GLY A 721 167.68 -18.44 -38.07
CA GLY A 721 166.51 -18.47 -37.18
C GLY A 721 166.18 -19.89 -36.64
N THR A 722 165.43 -20.00 -35.52
CA THR A 722 165.12 -21.27 -34.80
C THR A 722 163.79 -21.20 -34.00
N ASP A 723 163.29 -22.34 -33.51
CA ASP A 723 161.93 -22.55 -32.95
C ASP A 723 161.88 -22.63 -31.38
N PRO A 724 160.73 -22.39 -30.69
CA PRO A 724 160.70 -22.05 -29.24
C PRO A 724 160.21 -23.16 -28.26
N GLU A 725 160.43 -22.91 -26.96
CA GLU A 725 160.40 -23.91 -25.87
C GLU A 725 159.06 -24.16 -25.12
N THR A 726 159.07 -25.24 -24.34
CA THR A 726 157.99 -25.85 -23.54
C THR A 726 157.20 -24.90 -22.63
N VAL A 727 157.80 -23.81 -22.15
CA VAL A 727 157.19 -22.86 -21.19
C VAL A 727 155.89 -22.23 -21.75
N ARG A 728 155.79 -22.07 -23.07
CA ARG A 728 154.57 -21.56 -23.73
C ARG A 728 153.37 -22.51 -23.61
N LEU A 729 153.58 -23.81 -23.42
CA LEU A 729 152.50 -24.79 -23.30
C LEU A 729 151.88 -24.81 -21.90
N THR A 730 152.69 -24.75 -20.84
CA THR A 730 152.21 -24.70 -19.44
C THR A 730 151.45 -23.41 -19.11
N GLN A 731 151.86 -22.27 -19.68
CA GLN A 731 151.09 -21.02 -19.60
C GLN A 731 149.72 -21.14 -20.28
N LYS A 732 149.64 -21.86 -21.41
CA LYS A 732 148.38 -22.06 -22.14
C LYS A 732 147.40 -22.97 -21.36
N LEU A 733 147.92 -24.00 -20.69
CA LEU A 733 147.14 -24.93 -19.85
C LEU A 733 146.51 -24.26 -18.62
N THR A 734 147.28 -23.42 -17.92
CA THR A 734 146.77 -22.69 -16.74
C THR A 734 145.74 -21.61 -17.11
N LEU A 735 145.87 -21.01 -18.30
CA LEU A 735 144.85 -20.09 -18.84
C LEU A 735 143.54 -20.81 -19.20
N THR A 736 143.57 -22.05 -19.71
CA THR A 736 142.33 -22.81 -19.97
C THR A 736 141.66 -23.28 -18.68
N GLN A 737 142.43 -23.76 -17.68
CA GLN A 737 141.87 -24.16 -16.38
C GLN A 737 141.11 -23.00 -15.69
N LYS A 738 141.66 -21.78 -15.69
CA LYS A 738 140.98 -20.59 -15.14
C LYS A 738 139.69 -20.23 -15.88
N LYS A 739 139.64 -20.43 -17.20
CA LYS A 739 138.40 -20.21 -17.99
C LYS A 739 137.30 -21.22 -17.66
N VAL A 740 137.65 -22.50 -17.49
CA VAL A 740 136.68 -23.56 -17.15
C VAL A 740 136.02 -23.28 -15.80
N LEU A 741 136.80 -22.92 -14.77
CA LEU A 741 136.27 -22.60 -13.43
C LEU A 741 135.25 -21.45 -13.47
N ALA A 742 135.57 -20.35 -14.15
CA ALA A 742 134.66 -19.21 -14.30
C ALA A 742 133.37 -19.56 -15.08
N GLN A 743 133.44 -20.48 -16.05
CA GLN A 743 132.25 -20.97 -16.76
C GLN A 743 131.36 -21.87 -15.89
N SER A 744 131.95 -22.72 -15.03
CA SER A 744 131.16 -23.51 -14.07
C SER A 744 130.47 -22.64 -13.01
N GLU A 745 131.10 -21.57 -12.55
CA GLU A 745 130.51 -20.64 -11.58
C GLU A 745 129.30 -19.88 -12.17
N MET A 746 129.42 -19.42 -13.42
CA MET A 746 128.31 -18.83 -14.18
C MET A 746 127.13 -19.79 -14.39
N LEU A 747 127.39 -21.08 -14.60
CA LEU A 747 126.34 -22.11 -14.71
C LEU A 747 125.55 -22.27 -13.41
N VAL A 748 126.24 -22.35 -12.27
CA VAL A 748 125.60 -22.48 -10.94
C VAL A 748 124.70 -21.27 -10.63
N LEU A 749 125.12 -20.06 -11.00
CA LEU A 749 124.29 -18.86 -10.87
C LEU A 749 123.03 -18.93 -11.75
N LYS A 750 123.15 -19.43 -12.99
CA LYS A 750 122.00 -19.56 -13.90
C LYS A 750 121.03 -20.67 -13.50
N ASP A 751 121.50 -21.81 -12.98
CA ASP A 751 120.63 -22.84 -12.41
C ASP A 751 119.87 -22.35 -11.16
N ARG A 752 120.45 -21.41 -10.40
CA ARG A 752 119.76 -20.76 -9.27
C ARG A 752 118.62 -19.86 -9.76
N GLU A 753 118.88 -18.96 -10.72
CA GLU A 753 117.83 -18.14 -11.35
C GLU A 753 116.70 -19.02 -11.93
N LEU A 754 117.05 -20.17 -12.54
CA LEU A 754 116.09 -21.12 -13.10
C LEU A 754 115.24 -21.84 -12.04
N LYS A 755 115.73 -21.99 -10.80
CA LYS A 755 114.92 -22.48 -9.67
C LYS A 755 114.02 -21.40 -9.10
N GLU A 756 114.53 -20.19 -8.90
CA GLU A 756 113.76 -19.07 -8.34
C GLU A 756 112.60 -18.68 -9.28
N THR A 757 112.82 -18.65 -10.60
CA THR A 757 111.76 -18.43 -11.60
C THR A 757 110.74 -19.57 -11.68
N LYS A 758 111.15 -20.85 -11.57
CA LYS A 758 110.22 -21.99 -11.52
C LYS A 758 109.33 -21.95 -10.27
N ASN A 759 109.86 -21.56 -9.12
CA ASN A 759 109.10 -21.41 -7.89
C ASN A 759 108.07 -20.28 -7.98
N LEU A 760 108.45 -19.13 -8.56
CA LEU A 760 107.53 -18.02 -8.84
C LEU A 760 106.41 -18.43 -9.83
N TYR A 761 106.75 -19.17 -10.88
CA TYR A 761 105.76 -19.70 -11.83
C TYR A 761 104.75 -20.65 -11.17
N GLY A 762 105.23 -21.52 -10.25
CA GLY A 762 104.36 -22.37 -9.42
C GLY A 762 103.39 -21.55 -8.58
N ALA A 763 103.89 -20.60 -7.79
CA ALA A 763 103.07 -19.75 -6.92
C ALA A 763 102.01 -18.93 -7.69
N VAL A 764 102.36 -18.42 -8.88
CA VAL A 764 101.40 -17.70 -9.76
C VAL A 764 100.35 -18.67 -10.34
N LYS A 765 100.75 -19.87 -10.75
CA LYS A 765 99.82 -20.90 -11.26
C LYS A 765 98.82 -21.32 -10.19
N ASP A 766 99.28 -21.52 -8.96
CA ASP A 766 98.43 -21.94 -7.84
C ASP A 766 97.47 -20.81 -7.40
N MET A 767 97.92 -19.55 -7.43
CA MET A 767 97.01 -18.40 -7.26
C MET A 767 95.98 -18.28 -8.40
N LEU A 768 96.33 -18.61 -9.65
CA LEU A 768 95.36 -18.66 -10.75
C LEU A 768 94.32 -19.78 -10.55
N ALA A 769 94.74 -20.96 -10.07
CA ALA A 769 93.86 -22.08 -9.79
C ALA A 769 92.88 -21.80 -8.62
N LEU A 770 93.22 -20.86 -7.75
CA LEU A 770 92.35 -20.37 -6.66
C LEU A 770 91.38 -19.26 -7.09
N GLN A 771 91.48 -18.71 -8.31
CA GLN A 771 90.50 -17.74 -8.78
C GLN A 771 89.22 -18.43 -9.29
N PRO A 772 88.03 -18.06 -8.81
CA PRO A 772 86.78 -18.55 -9.38
C PRO A 772 86.66 -18.11 -10.84
N SER A 773 86.21 -19.02 -11.71
CA SER A 773 86.09 -18.77 -13.15
C SER A 773 85.14 -17.59 -13.44
N PRO A 774 85.24 -16.94 -14.63
CA PRO A 774 84.45 -15.74 -14.94
C PRO A 774 82.93 -15.92 -14.77
N GLU A 775 82.41 -17.12 -15.01
CA GLU A 775 81.00 -17.46 -14.81
C GLU A 775 80.62 -17.52 -13.32
N ILE A 776 81.51 -18.04 -12.47
CA ILE A 776 81.34 -18.04 -11.01
C ILE A 776 81.42 -16.60 -10.47
N GLN A 777 82.31 -15.77 -10.99
CA GLN A 777 82.35 -14.34 -10.63
C GLN A 777 81.08 -13.60 -11.07
N GLN A 778 80.59 -13.80 -12.30
CA GLN A 778 79.35 -13.16 -12.77
C GLN A 778 78.12 -13.63 -11.99
N THR A 779 78.02 -14.93 -11.67
CA THR A 779 76.92 -15.45 -10.83
C THR A 779 77.01 -14.95 -9.39
N LEU A 780 78.22 -14.83 -8.80
CA LEU A 780 78.42 -14.21 -7.49
C LEU A 780 77.99 -12.73 -7.47
N VAL A 781 78.36 -11.94 -8.49
CA VAL A 781 77.92 -10.53 -8.59
C VAL A 781 76.40 -10.42 -8.79
N ARG A 782 75.78 -11.34 -9.54
CA ARG A 782 74.32 -11.41 -9.70
C ARG A 782 73.63 -11.76 -8.38
N THR A 783 74.11 -12.76 -7.63
CA THR A 783 73.52 -13.15 -6.34
C THR A 783 73.74 -12.10 -5.27
N GLN A 784 74.91 -11.43 -5.22
CA GLN A 784 75.15 -10.29 -4.34
C GLN A 784 74.21 -9.11 -4.64
N ARG A 785 73.98 -8.76 -5.91
CA ARG A 785 72.99 -7.72 -6.29
C ARG A 785 71.57 -8.13 -5.90
N ALA A 786 71.16 -9.37 -6.16
CA ALA A 786 69.84 -9.87 -5.78
C ALA A 786 69.64 -9.91 -4.25
N LEU A 787 70.69 -10.27 -3.50
CA LEU A 787 70.70 -10.24 -2.04
C LEU A 787 70.56 -8.81 -1.52
N ALA A 788 71.37 -7.87 -2.03
CA ALA A 788 71.29 -6.46 -1.66
C ALA A 788 69.89 -5.86 -1.94
N GLN A 789 69.31 -6.14 -3.11
CA GLN A 789 67.94 -5.72 -3.43
C GLN A 789 66.89 -6.31 -2.47
N ARG A 790 67.03 -7.60 -2.09
CA ARG A 790 66.18 -8.22 -1.07
C ARG A 790 66.38 -7.61 0.32
N THR A 791 67.61 -7.26 0.70
CA THR A 791 67.91 -6.55 1.96
C THR A 791 67.29 -5.15 1.97
N THR A 792 67.31 -4.42 0.86
CA THR A 792 66.63 -3.11 0.77
C THR A 792 65.11 -3.27 0.89
N LYS A 793 64.50 -4.24 0.19
CA LYS A 793 63.06 -4.54 0.36
C LYS A 793 62.71 -4.95 1.79
N MET A 794 63.56 -5.75 2.45
CA MET A 794 63.40 -6.11 3.87
C MET A 794 63.41 -4.86 4.77
N LYS A 795 64.31 -3.90 4.52
CA LYS A 795 64.36 -2.63 5.28
C LYS A 795 63.10 -1.78 5.06
N CYS A 796 62.57 -1.73 3.84
CA CYS A 796 61.29 -1.07 3.56
C CYS A 796 60.14 -1.73 4.34
N LEU A 797 60.02 -3.06 4.27
CA LEU A 797 58.98 -3.81 4.99
C LEU A 797 59.10 -3.65 6.52
N VAL A 798 60.31 -3.60 7.07
CA VAL A 798 60.52 -3.33 8.51
C VAL A 798 60.13 -1.89 8.89
N ALA A 799 60.38 -0.91 8.02
CA ALA A 799 59.93 0.46 8.25
C ALA A 799 58.40 0.60 8.15
N GLU A 800 57.76 -0.07 7.19
CA GLU A 800 56.30 -0.16 7.08
C GLU A 800 55.68 -0.83 8.32
N LEU A 801 56.28 -1.92 8.81
CA LEU A 801 55.83 -2.63 10.01
C LEU A 801 55.92 -1.71 11.24
N GLY A 802 57.06 -1.02 11.43
CA GLY A 802 57.22 -0.03 12.50
C GLY A 802 56.26 1.17 12.40
N MET A 803 55.88 1.60 11.19
CA MET A 803 54.82 2.59 11.00
C MET A 803 53.45 2.06 11.41
N ARG A 804 53.12 0.79 11.11
CA ARG A 804 51.86 0.15 11.53
C ARG A 804 51.81 -0.08 13.03
N GLU A 805 52.91 -0.49 13.67
CA GLU A 805 53.03 -0.59 15.13
C GLU A 805 52.83 0.78 15.80
N ARG A 806 53.34 1.85 15.20
CA ARG A 806 53.11 3.22 15.67
C ARG A 806 51.66 3.66 15.52
N GLN A 807 51.03 3.41 14.37
CA GLN A 807 49.59 3.66 14.17
C GLN A 807 48.73 2.89 15.19
N VAL A 808 49.01 1.61 15.44
CA VAL A 808 48.34 0.82 16.49
C VAL A 808 48.58 1.39 17.89
N SER A 809 49.77 1.93 18.16
CA SER A 809 50.08 2.58 19.44
C SER A 809 49.34 3.91 19.63
N ASP A 810 49.17 4.68 18.56
CA ASP A 810 48.47 5.97 18.61
C ASP A 810 46.94 5.77 18.64
N LEU A 811 46.39 4.80 17.90
CA LEU A 811 44.99 4.37 18.03
C LEU A 811 44.66 3.85 19.45
N ARG A 812 45.59 3.16 20.12
CA ARG A 812 45.44 2.79 21.54
C ARG A 812 45.35 4.03 22.44
N ARG A 813 46.22 5.02 22.24
CA ARG A 813 46.17 6.29 22.99
C ARG A 813 44.88 7.06 22.76
N GLU A 814 44.31 7.01 21.55
CA GLU A 814 43.01 7.62 21.24
C GLU A 814 41.85 6.86 21.89
N LEU A 815 41.91 5.53 21.93
CA LEU A 815 40.96 4.70 22.67
C LEU A 815 41.05 4.92 24.20
N ASP A 816 42.25 5.10 24.74
CA ASP A 816 42.47 5.45 26.15
C ASP A 816 41.93 6.85 26.48
N ARG A 817 42.13 7.85 25.60
CA ARG A 817 41.50 9.17 25.71
C ARG A 817 39.98 9.07 25.68
N ALA A 818 39.40 8.38 24.69
CA ALA A 818 37.96 8.22 24.56
C ALA A 818 37.33 7.52 25.76
N ASN A 819 38.03 6.54 26.37
CA ASN A 819 37.63 5.92 27.63
C ASN A 819 37.73 6.90 28.82
N GLY A 820 38.76 7.74 28.86
CA GLY A 820 38.89 8.84 29.82
C GLY A 820 37.75 9.86 29.72
N ASP A 821 37.47 10.34 28.50
CA ASP A 821 36.38 11.27 28.21
C ASP A 821 35.01 10.65 28.57
N LEU A 822 34.76 9.39 28.20
CA LEU A 822 33.56 8.64 28.56
C LEU A 822 33.41 8.49 30.09
N ASN A 823 34.50 8.26 30.82
CA ASN A 823 34.47 8.19 32.27
C ASN A 823 34.26 9.57 32.92
N SER A 824 34.80 10.64 32.34
CA SER A 824 34.51 12.02 32.77
C SER A 824 33.03 12.40 32.52
N PHE A 825 32.46 11.93 31.39
CA PHE A 825 31.04 12.11 31.08
C PHE A 825 30.15 11.32 32.05
N LYS A 826 30.53 10.09 32.41
CA LYS A 826 29.85 9.32 33.46
C LYS A 826 29.92 10.02 34.82
N GLN A 827 31.09 10.54 35.23
CA GLN A 827 31.22 11.31 36.47
C GLN A 827 30.30 12.53 36.46
N ARG A 828 30.37 13.38 35.42
CA ARG A 828 29.49 14.54 35.25
C ARG A 828 28.01 14.16 35.24
N TYR A 829 27.64 13.05 34.63
CA TYR A 829 26.26 12.54 34.63
C TYR A 829 25.82 12.08 36.03
N TYR A 830 26.66 11.37 36.80
CA TYR A 830 26.38 10.98 38.18
C TYR A 830 26.45 12.16 39.17
N GLU A 831 27.14 13.25 38.84
CA GLU A 831 27.13 14.51 39.59
C GLU A 831 25.87 15.32 39.29
N MET A 832 25.52 15.47 38.01
CA MET A 832 24.27 16.09 37.57
C MET A 832 23.05 15.33 38.11
N LYS A 833 23.09 13.98 38.11
CA LYS A 833 22.03 13.19 38.75
C LYS A 833 21.99 13.43 40.26
N ARG A 834 23.12 13.34 40.99
CA ARG A 834 23.13 13.65 42.44
C ARG A 834 22.68 15.07 42.75
N ALA A 835 22.91 16.04 41.86
CA ALA A 835 22.42 17.41 42.01
C ALA A 835 20.90 17.51 41.82
N LEU A 836 20.32 16.77 40.85
CA LEU A 836 18.88 16.67 40.66
C LEU A 836 18.21 15.92 41.82
N ASP A 837 18.73 14.75 42.20
CA ASP A 837 18.28 13.96 43.37
C ASP A 837 18.33 14.84 44.65
N ALA A 838 19.33 15.72 44.79
CA ALA A 838 19.47 16.65 45.91
C ALA A 838 18.54 17.88 45.83
N ASP A 839 18.18 18.38 44.64
CA ASP A 839 17.19 19.45 44.49
C ASP A 839 15.77 18.93 44.76
N GLU A 840 15.47 17.71 44.32
CA GLU A 840 14.23 16.99 44.65
C GLU A 840 14.11 16.74 46.16
N ALA A 841 15.21 16.33 46.82
CA ALA A 841 15.29 16.22 48.28
C ALA A 841 15.18 17.57 49.02
N ARG A 842 15.51 18.70 48.39
CA ARG A 842 15.27 20.06 48.93
C ARG A 842 13.80 20.46 48.82
N ARG A 843 13.15 20.17 47.69
CA ARG A 843 11.71 20.44 47.48
C ARG A 843 10.81 19.70 48.48
N LEU A 844 11.28 18.58 49.02
CA LEU A 844 10.57 17.76 50.01
C LEU A 844 10.77 18.20 51.48
N ARG A 845 11.49 19.31 51.77
CA ARG A 845 11.69 19.79 53.16
C ARG A 845 10.94 21.10 53.44
N VAL A 846 9.84 21.00 54.20
CA VAL A 846 9.14 22.13 54.83
C VAL A 846 9.99 22.72 55.96
N ALA A 847 9.88 24.04 56.17
CA ALA A 847 10.80 24.81 57.02
C ALA A 847 10.43 24.85 58.53
N THR A 848 11.45 24.99 59.38
CA THR A 848 11.43 25.51 60.77
C THR A 848 12.91 25.80 61.21
N PRO A 849 13.22 26.56 62.29
CA PRO A 849 14.19 27.68 62.15
C PRO A 849 15.48 27.65 63.03
N LEU A 850 16.28 28.71 62.86
CA LEU A 850 17.55 29.09 63.53
C LEU A 850 17.53 29.02 65.07
N PRO A 851 18.68 28.72 65.74
CA PRO A 851 19.67 29.75 66.16
C PRO A 851 21.13 29.43 65.70
N ILE A 852 22.02 30.37 65.34
CA ILE A 852 22.74 31.45 66.08
C ILE A 852 24.01 30.98 66.87
N THR A 853 25.16 31.62 66.59
CA THR A 853 26.49 31.56 67.29
C THR A 853 27.27 30.21 67.26
N THR A 854 28.61 30.14 67.41
CA THR A 854 29.65 31.15 67.77
C THR A 854 31.03 30.87 67.12
N SER A 855 31.78 31.94 66.85
CA SER A 855 33.25 32.14 66.96
C SER A 855 34.30 31.01 66.90
N HIS A 856 35.43 31.35 66.25
CA HIS A 856 36.83 30.97 66.59
C HIS A 856 37.30 29.50 66.40
N ALA A 857 38.59 29.22 66.18
CA ALA A 857 39.73 30.01 65.63
C ALA A 857 40.94 29.09 65.37
N GLN A 858 42.04 29.66 64.85
CA GLN A 858 43.45 29.25 65.01
C GLN A 858 43.87 27.90 64.35
N GLU A 859 44.83 27.92 63.41
CA GLU A 859 46.30 27.70 63.59
C GLU A 859 46.69 26.21 63.35
N THR A 860 47.92 25.84 62.97
CA THR A 860 49.14 26.57 62.55
C THR A 860 49.88 25.73 61.46
N PRO A 861 50.89 26.27 60.75
CA PRO A 861 51.58 25.56 59.66
C PRO A 861 52.80 24.75 60.14
N SER A 862 53.18 23.75 59.34
CA SER A 862 54.58 23.31 59.06
C SER A 862 54.60 22.55 57.74
#